data_AF-A0A8S3Q625-F1
#
_entry.id   AF-A0A8S3Q625-F1
#
_cell.length_a   1.000
_cell.length_b   1.000
_cell.length_c   1.000
_cell.angle_alpha   90.00
_cell.angle_beta   90.00
_cell.angle_gamma   90.00
#
_symmetry.space_group_name_H-M   'P 1'
#
loop_
_entity.id
_entity.type
_entity.pdbx_description
1 polymer ?
#
loop_
_entity_poly.entity_id
_entity_poly.type
_entity_poly.pdbx_seq_one_letter_code
_entity_poly.pdbx_strand_id
1 'polypeptide(L)'
;MEKLFLFLVSVIHVVSAISSYKVEKQILKDENGLNGSITHFVHDNVTNMFYVGAVNRIFKLSKSLELQQQLVTGPEPDNHLCSGSACDGKTKELTDNYNKILLIETKTNGNDRLVVCGSIFQGFCEFRDLQNISKKLSLRMHTHLVANSKNDSTVGLIVKQNLNENILFIGASYPISLHCEDEYNKNVFLIIRKDIPALSMRKLTSDDSAFSLYKEASFIEQKPPSALKIIYDKINKYIIDYVFAFSIKEYTYFLSYQPSDLIQNCETHASPKPSQSRISLNCNRDALFYSYIDIPLTCGNTSTTNYNIVRAGKTIIPGRNLRTQLKVNSEILVAVFENKHSEKTDSAVCIYTIDEIQKKMEFNLKECQKGNEAMKGQHFDDGATCKHQGSIIGSGPTLCTTTKTYYGGRVSGVIGAHVQPAIVFENTALTSVTLTTTSKFTVAFLGTSNGHMKKIVIESKTRAREYDRELVIDEGSPINQDTYYDFDHRNLYLTSQRLVSKVPVENCGQYSSCTTCLASKDPFCGWCTLENRCTLKSNCSMADQSSDRWKILTNCIAIDNISPPMASSIEDITLYMSIIDIPRDSNYSCVFDFGDKQQATSVSSWNFGISCKTPQIFSLGVDFGPTGSKNATLSIRSEETKKLFVSRYFTFYNCGSFSKQIYGDRMRQGPTFCPKIDKGRTGEVYIHNNTSKEVVIIGSSFPEIRNGSGYKCIIGTGAYSNGNIKAVVTRVSGTELKCHVPLRSYGLPDTGILKASLRVTWGRGAEIENDGATGGYDI
;
A
#
# COMPACT_ATOMS: atom_id res chain seq x y z
N MET A 1 -14.44 38.41 -23.44
CA MET A 1 -13.35 38.07 -22.50
C MET A 1 -13.85 37.55 -21.16
N GLU A 2 -14.91 38.12 -20.55
CA GLU A 2 -15.49 37.62 -19.28
C GLU A 2 -15.95 36.15 -19.29
N LYS A 3 -16.53 35.66 -20.40
CA LYS A 3 -16.95 34.25 -20.51
C LYS A 3 -15.77 33.26 -20.59
N LEU A 4 -14.60 33.70 -21.05
CA LEU A 4 -13.38 32.88 -21.07
C LEU A 4 -12.74 32.82 -19.68
N PHE A 5 -12.84 33.92 -18.92
CA PHE A 5 -12.34 34.01 -17.54
C PHE A 5 -13.17 33.15 -16.58
N LEU A 6 -14.50 33.15 -16.70
CA LEU A 6 -15.37 32.26 -15.91
C LEU A 6 -15.17 30.78 -16.22
N PHE A 7 -14.87 30.42 -17.48
CA PHE A 7 -14.56 29.04 -17.86
C PHE A 7 -13.19 28.59 -17.33
N LEU A 8 -12.18 29.47 -17.37
CA LEU A 8 -10.86 29.22 -16.77
C LEU A 8 -10.93 29.11 -15.24
N VAL A 9 -11.72 29.96 -14.57
CA VAL A 9 -11.91 29.88 -13.11
C VAL A 9 -12.71 28.63 -12.71
N SER A 10 -13.70 28.20 -13.51
CA SER A 10 -14.39 26.93 -13.27
C SER A 10 -13.51 25.71 -13.54
N VAL A 11 -12.61 25.77 -14.53
CA VAL A 11 -11.63 24.70 -14.78
C VAL A 11 -10.56 24.68 -13.67
N ILE A 12 -10.15 25.82 -13.13
CA ILE A 12 -9.22 25.90 -11.99
C ILE A 12 -9.89 25.39 -10.69
N HIS A 13 -11.18 25.65 -10.47
CA HIS A 13 -11.91 25.11 -9.31
C HIS A 13 -12.33 23.63 -9.46
N VAL A 14 -12.54 23.14 -10.68
CA VAL A 14 -12.80 21.72 -10.94
C VAL A 14 -11.49 20.90 -10.92
N VAL A 15 -10.34 21.50 -11.23
CA VAL A 15 -9.02 20.85 -11.07
C VAL A 15 -8.56 20.82 -9.60
N SER A 16 -9.09 21.69 -8.73
CA SER A 16 -8.76 21.69 -7.29
C SER A 16 -9.56 20.71 -6.41
N ALA A 17 -10.48 19.91 -6.99
CA ALA A 17 -11.23 18.88 -6.26
C ALA A 17 -10.79 17.44 -6.61
N ILE A 18 -9.56 17.28 -7.11
CA ILE A 18 -8.88 15.98 -7.05
C ILE A 18 -8.42 15.85 -5.59
N SER A 19 -8.86 14.81 -4.87
CA SER A 19 -8.41 14.49 -3.51
C SER A 19 -6.88 14.45 -3.48
N SER A 20 -6.26 15.58 -3.18
CA SER A 20 -4.82 15.71 -3.09
C SER A 20 -4.39 15.07 -1.77
N TYR A 21 -3.29 14.32 -1.80
CA TYR A 21 -2.68 13.78 -0.58
C TYR A 21 -2.48 14.94 0.40
N LYS A 22 -3.20 14.94 1.52
CA LYS A 22 -3.03 15.95 2.56
C LYS A 22 -1.76 15.62 3.34
N VAL A 23 -0.63 16.13 2.84
CA VAL A 23 0.67 15.98 3.50
C VAL A 23 0.82 17.08 4.54
N GLU A 24 0.93 16.69 5.81
CA GLU A 24 1.24 17.60 6.91
C GLU A 24 2.76 17.86 6.89
N LYS A 25 3.16 19.13 6.99
CA LYS A 25 4.54 19.58 6.79
C LYS A 25 4.96 20.50 7.93
N GLN A 26 6.10 20.21 8.54
CA GLN A 26 6.75 21.09 9.51
C GLN A 26 8.14 21.47 8.99
N ILE A 27 8.36 22.75 8.74
CA ILE A 27 9.69 23.29 8.42
C ILE A 27 10.39 23.58 9.74
N LEU A 28 11.59 23.03 9.93
CA LEU A 28 12.42 23.30 11.08
C LEU A 28 13.31 24.51 10.79
N LYS A 29 13.12 25.56 11.56
CA LYS A 29 13.89 26.80 11.51
C LYS A 29 14.49 27.05 12.89
N ASP A 30 15.62 27.73 12.95
CA ASP A 30 16.09 28.24 14.23
C ASP A 30 15.40 29.57 14.63
N GLU A 31 15.71 30.07 15.83
CA GLU A 31 15.15 31.30 16.38
C GLU A 31 15.53 32.57 15.58
N ASN A 32 16.57 32.50 14.75
CA ASN A 32 17.04 33.57 13.86
C ASN A 32 16.62 33.34 12.39
N GLY A 33 15.85 32.29 12.09
CA GLY A 33 15.49 31.89 10.73
C GLY A 33 16.62 31.22 9.91
N LEU A 34 17.77 30.93 10.52
CA LEU A 34 18.86 30.17 9.92
C LEU A 34 18.53 28.66 9.91
N ASN A 35 18.84 28.03 8.78
CA ASN A 35 18.38 26.68 8.46
C ASN A 35 19.51 25.65 8.63
N GLY A 36 19.52 24.91 9.75
CA GLY A 36 20.36 23.72 9.91
C GLY A 36 19.76 22.50 9.18
N SER A 37 20.58 21.74 8.44
CA SER A 37 20.10 20.54 7.74
C SER A 37 19.77 19.42 8.71
N ILE A 38 18.63 18.75 8.56
CA ILE A 38 18.27 17.53 9.28
C ILE A 38 19.25 16.42 8.87
N THR A 39 19.70 15.63 9.84
CA THR A 39 20.58 14.47 9.64
C THR A 39 19.94 13.18 10.12
N HIS A 40 19.29 13.20 11.29
CA HIS A 40 18.67 12.02 11.89
C HIS A 40 17.27 12.27 12.43
N PHE A 41 16.48 11.19 12.47
CA PHE A 41 15.09 11.24 12.91
C PHE A 41 14.72 9.95 13.63
N VAL A 42 14.21 10.06 14.86
CA VAL A 42 13.81 8.91 15.67
C VAL A 42 12.47 9.15 16.38
N HIS A 43 11.67 8.10 16.50
CA HIS A 43 10.37 8.12 17.19
C HIS A 43 10.45 7.37 18.51
N ASP A 44 9.90 7.97 19.57
CA ASP A 44 9.64 7.30 20.82
C ASP A 44 8.23 6.69 20.84
N ASN A 45 8.15 5.37 20.85
CA ASN A 45 6.89 4.64 20.90
C ASN A 45 6.15 4.79 22.24
N VAL A 46 6.82 5.20 23.32
CA VAL A 46 6.21 5.36 24.64
C VAL A 46 5.52 6.72 24.73
N THR A 47 6.25 7.80 24.44
CA THR A 47 5.69 9.17 24.52
C THR A 47 4.97 9.63 23.25
N ASN A 48 5.07 8.89 22.14
CA ASN A 48 4.61 9.30 20.80
C ASN A 48 5.22 10.63 20.33
N MET A 49 6.47 10.85 20.71
CA MET A 49 7.24 12.05 20.36
C MET A 49 8.31 11.71 19.33
N PHE A 50 8.61 12.68 18.47
CA PHE A 50 9.72 12.60 17.53
C PHE A 50 10.90 13.45 18.01
N TYR A 51 12.11 12.94 17.83
CA TYR A 51 13.35 13.66 18.05
C TYR A 51 14.08 13.78 16.72
N VAL A 52 14.47 15.01 16.39
CA VAL A 52 15.08 15.35 15.10
C VAL A 52 16.45 15.95 15.35
N GLY A 53 17.47 15.26 14.88
CA GLY A 53 18.86 15.72 14.90
C GLY A 53 19.13 16.53 13.64
N ALA A 54 19.69 17.72 13.81
CA ALA A 54 20.07 18.59 12.71
C ALA A 54 21.46 19.19 12.98
N VAL A 55 22.00 19.86 11.97
CA VAL A 55 23.20 20.69 12.15
C VAL A 55 22.90 21.73 13.24
N ASN A 56 23.73 21.74 14.29
CA ASN A 56 23.68 22.69 15.40
C ASN A 56 22.43 22.67 16.29
N ARG A 57 21.52 21.71 16.07
CA ARG A 57 20.22 21.67 16.76
C ARG A 57 19.71 20.26 17.02
N ILE A 58 18.88 20.14 18.06
CA ILE A 58 17.98 18.99 18.26
C ILE A 58 16.57 19.54 18.50
N PHE A 59 15.59 18.94 17.84
CA PHE A 59 14.18 19.30 17.98
C PHE A 59 13.40 18.13 18.58
N LYS A 60 12.40 18.45 19.39
CA LYS A 60 11.39 17.52 19.90
C LYS A 60 10.04 17.93 19.33
N LEU A 61 9.39 17.03 18.59
CA LEU A 61 8.11 17.29 17.92
C LEU A 61 7.04 16.33 18.43
N SER A 62 5.79 16.79 18.45
CA SER A 62 4.63 15.92 18.70
C SER A 62 4.36 15.00 17.49
N LYS A 63 3.42 14.06 17.66
CA LYS A 63 2.91 13.25 16.55
C LYS A 63 2.23 14.06 15.42
N SER A 64 1.70 15.25 15.73
CA SER A 64 1.17 16.21 14.75
C SER A 64 2.26 17.11 14.14
N LEU A 65 3.54 16.83 14.42
CA LEU A 65 4.70 17.61 14.02
C LEU A 65 4.81 19.00 14.65
N GLU A 66 4.09 19.25 15.76
CA GLU A 66 4.21 20.52 16.49
C GLU A 66 5.51 20.55 17.29
N LEU A 67 6.26 21.64 17.14
CA LEU A 67 7.50 21.86 17.90
C LEU A 67 7.22 22.02 19.40
N GLN A 68 7.78 21.12 20.21
CA GLN A 68 7.66 21.16 21.67
C GLN A 68 8.90 21.72 22.35
N GLN A 69 10.08 21.34 21.86
CA GLN A 69 11.35 21.81 22.42
C GLN A 69 12.41 21.91 21.32
N GLN A 70 13.29 22.89 21.47
CA GLN A 70 14.47 23.08 20.64
C GLN A 70 15.70 23.19 21.55
N LEU A 71 16.81 22.62 21.10
CA LEU A 71 18.09 22.70 21.77
C LEU A 71 19.17 23.12 20.78
N VAL A 72 20.02 24.06 21.19
CA VAL A 72 21.24 24.45 20.48
C VAL A 72 22.38 23.48 20.83
N THR A 73 23.02 22.90 19.82
CA THR A 73 24.18 22.00 19.96
C THR A 73 25.44 22.54 19.28
N GLY A 74 25.34 23.67 18.59
CA GLY A 74 26.44 24.38 17.94
C GLY A 74 25.97 25.64 17.20
N PRO A 75 26.83 26.26 16.37
CA PRO A 75 28.23 25.90 16.20
C PRO A 75 29.06 26.26 17.45
N GLU A 76 30.20 25.61 17.65
CA GLU A 76 31.09 25.81 18.81
C GLU A 76 32.55 26.02 18.34
N PRO A 77 33.40 26.71 19.11
CA PRO A 77 34.83 26.81 18.83
C PRO A 77 35.50 25.42 18.91
N ASP A 78 35.84 24.86 17.75
CA ASP A 78 36.45 23.53 17.63
C ASP A 78 37.48 23.50 16.49
N ASN A 79 38.29 22.45 16.46
CA ASN A 79 39.14 22.15 15.31
C ASN A 79 39.16 20.63 15.10
N HIS A 80 38.82 20.19 13.89
CA HIS A 80 38.77 18.78 13.52
C HIS A 80 40.13 18.06 13.68
N LEU A 81 41.23 18.82 13.77
CA LEU A 81 42.57 18.31 14.04
C LEU A 81 42.93 18.24 15.53
N CYS A 82 42.09 18.64 16.49
CA CYS A 82 42.44 18.49 17.92
C CYS A 82 42.56 16.99 18.31
N SER A 83 43.39 16.65 19.30
CA SER A 83 43.49 15.29 19.85
C SER A 83 42.85 15.28 21.24
N GLY A 84 41.65 14.69 21.35
CA GLY A 84 40.84 14.77 22.57
C GLY A 84 40.55 16.23 23.01
N SER A 85 40.76 16.53 24.29
CA SER A 85 40.60 17.88 24.87
C SER A 85 41.78 18.82 24.59
N ALA A 86 42.93 18.30 24.16
CA ALA A 86 44.13 19.08 23.90
C ALA A 86 44.14 19.56 22.44
N CYS A 87 44.34 20.86 22.24
CA CYS A 87 44.44 21.47 20.92
C CYS A 87 45.70 22.33 20.83
N ASP A 88 46.82 21.73 21.23
CA ASP A 88 48.11 22.42 21.30
C ASP A 88 48.54 22.88 19.91
N GLY A 89 48.82 24.17 19.77
CA GLY A 89 49.30 24.79 18.53
C GLY A 89 48.27 24.89 17.40
N LYS A 90 46.98 24.67 17.66
CA LYS A 90 45.91 24.71 16.63
C LYS A 90 44.83 25.74 16.99
N THR A 91 44.47 26.58 16.02
CA THR A 91 43.42 27.59 16.20
C THR A 91 42.06 26.94 16.11
N LYS A 92 41.20 27.18 17.12
CA LYS A 92 39.78 26.77 17.08
C LYS A 92 38.97 27.78 16.29
N GLU A 93 38.05 27.28 15.48
CA GLU A 93 37.13 28.09 14.69
C GLU A 93 35.69 27.69 15.00
N LEU A 94 34.76 28.61 14.74
CA LEU A 94 33.35 28.33 14.91
C LEU A 94 32.93 27.23 13.92
N THR A 95 32.74 26.02 14.45
CA THR A 95 32.54 24.82 13.65
C THR A 95 31.15 24.24 13.88
N ASP A 96 30.49 23.88 12.78
CA ASP A 96 29.17 23.27 12.82
C ASP A 96 29.19 21.87 13.45
N ASN A 97 28.24 21.62 14.35
CA ASN A 97 28.00 20.34 14.95
C ASN A 97 26.97 19.54 14.15
N TYR A 98 27.43 18.58 13.37
CA TYR A 98 26.58 17.64 12.64
C TYR A 98 26.18 16.52 13.59
N ASN A 99 24.87 16.31 13.79
CA ASN A 99 24.42 15.13 14.54
C ASN A 99 24.70 13.86 13.72
N LYS A 100 25.40 12.90 14.33
CA LYS A 100 25.91 11.64 13.73
C LYS A 100 25.21 10.38 14.21
N ILE A 101 24.65 10.43 15.42
CA ILE A 101 23.84 9.37 15.99
C ILE A 101 22.71 10.05 16.77
N LEU A 102 21.50 9.55 16.58
CA LEU A 102 20.33 9.88 17.38
C LEU A 102 19.55 8.60 17.63
N LEU A 103 19.65 8.05 18.83
CA LEU A 103 19.02 6.78 19.20
C LEU A 103 18.31 6.90 20.53
N ILE A 104 17.23 6.13 20.71
CA ILE A 104 16.54 6.01 21.99
C ILE A 104 17.00 4.72 22.64
N GLU A 105 17.59 4.82 23.83
CA GLU A 105 17.84 3.67 24.67
C GLU A 105 16.62 3.41 25.55
N THR A 106 15.94 2.29 25.29
CA THR A 106 14.84 1.81 26.13
C THR A 106 15.38 0.92 27.26
N LYS A 107 15.07 1.25 28.50
CA LYS A 107 15.49 0.50 29.69
C LYS A 107 14.31 -0.20 30.34
N THR A 108 14.56 -1.38 30.91
CA THR A 108 13.52 -2.19 31.58
C THR A 108 12.92 -1.50 32.82
N ASN A 109 13.63 -0.55 33.41
CA ASN A 109 13.17 0.25 34.55
C ASN A 109 12.43 1.54 34.15
N GLY A 110 12.16 1.78 32.87
CA GLY A 110 11.45 2.96 32.37
C GLY A 110 12.27 4.25 32.32
N ASN A 111 13.58 4.20 32.64
CA ASN A 111 14.48 5.35 32.53
C ASN A 111 15.06 5.46 31.11
N ASP A 112 14.17 5.64 30.14
CA ASP A 112 14.54 5.78 28.74
C ASP A 112 15.28 7.10 28.51
N ARG A 113 16.27 7.09 27.61
CA ARG A 113 17.12 8.25 27.37
C ARG A 113 17.52 8.37 25.90
N LEU A 114 17.80 9.60 25.50
CA LEU A 114 18.26 9.92 24.17
C LEU A 114 19.79 9.84 24.12
N VAL A 115 20.32 9.04 23.20
CA VAL A 115 21.74 8.96 22.85
C VAL A 115 22.00 9.91 21.69
N VAL A 116 22.87 10.88 21.91
CA VAL A 116 23.21 11.91 20.93
C VAL A 116 24.70 11.91 20.71
N CYS A 117 25.14 11.76 19.46
CA CYS A 117 26.53 11.99 19.08
C CYS A 117 26.64 13.11 18.04
N GLY A 118 27.60 14.00 18.23
CA GLY A 118 27.89 15.14 17.34
C GLY A 118 29.25 15.01 16.67
N SER A 119 29.54 15.83 15.65
CA SER A 119 30.81 15.80 14.92
C SER A 119 31.93 16.60 15.59
N ILE A 120 31.60 17.71 16.25
CA ILE A 120 32.60 18.54 16.96
C ILE A 120 33.17 17.78 18.16
N PHE A 121 34.20 18.33 18.80
CA PHE A 121 34.91 17.71 19.93
C PHE A 121 35.29 16.26 19.62
N GLN A 122 35.72 16.06 18.37
CA GLN A 122 36.23 14.78 17.89
C GLN A 122 35.20 13.64 17.90
N GLY A 123 33.95 13.95 17.61
CA GLY A 123 32.92 12.95 17.49
C GLY A 123 32.39 12.48 18.84
N PHE A 124 32.09 13.39 19.78
CA PHE A 124 31.64 13.03 21.13
C PHE A 124 30.18 12.54 21.18
N CYS A 125 29.85 11.79 22.24
CA CYS A 125 28.47 11.38 22.56
C CYS A 125 28.06 11.81 23.97
N GLU A 126 26.76 11.99 24.18
CA GLU A 126 26.16 12.29 25.48
C GLU A 126 24.76 11.67 25.61
N PHE A 127 24.32 11.43 26.84
CA PHE A 127 22.95 11.06 27.15
C PHE A 127 22.12 12.30 27.50
N ARG A 128 20.87 12.32 27.03
CA ARG A 128 19.89 13.37 27.32
C ARG A 128 18.57 12.78 27.79
N ASP A 129 17.86 13.55 28.60
CA ASP A 129 16.54 13.21 29.09
C ASP A 129 15.50 13.34 27.96
N LEU A 130 14.63 12.34 27.80
CA LEU A 130 13.61 12.36 26.75
C LEU A 130 12.51 13.39 27.04
N GLN A 131 12.17 13.62 28.31
CA GLN A 131 11.14 14.59 28.65
C GLN A 131 11.66 16.02 28.43
N ASN A 132 12.89 16.30 28.84
CA ASN A 132 13.55 17.59 28.67
C ASN A 132 14.92 17.42 28.00
N ILE A 133 14.98 17.61 26.67
CA ILE A 133 16.22 17.38 25.90
C ILE A 133 17.37 18.31 26.31
N SER A 134 17.10 19.42 27.00
CA SER A 134 18.15 20.31 27.53
C SER A 134 18.92 19.69 28.70
N LYS A 135 18.33 18.74 29.44
CA LYS A 135 18.97 18.08 30.59
C LYS A 135 19.92 16.98 30.13
N LYS A 136 21.21 17.16 30.41
CA LYS A 136 22.25 16.15 30.20
C LYS A 136 22.25 15.13 31.34
N LEU A 137 22.39 13.85 30.99
CA LEU A 137 22.40 12.72 31.93
C LEU A 137 23.79 12.08 32.08
N SER A 138 24.76 12.46 31.25
CA SER A 138 26.15 12.04 31.38
C SER A 138 27.10 13.22 31.29
N LEU A 139 28.29 13.04 31.85
CA LEU A 139 29.42 13.92 31.58
C LEU A 139 29.89 13.75 30.13
N ARG A 140 30.50 14.81 29.58
CA ARG A 140 31.10 14.76 28.24
C ARG A 140 32.33 13.86 28.29
N MET A 141 32.29 12.78 27.52
CA MET A 141 33.45 11.93 27.29
C MET A 141 34.35 12.56 26.24
N HIS A 142 35.65 12.65 26.53
CA HIS A 142 36.66 13.18 25.61
C HIS A 142 37.28 12.07 24.73
N THR A 143 36.53 11.00 24.47
CA THR A 143 36.97 9.89 23.62
C THR A 143 36.40 10.01 22.23
N HIS A 144 37.18 9.61 21.23
CA HIS A 144 36.77 9.58 19.84
C HIS A 144 35.73 8.46 19.64
N LEU A 145 34.47 8.82 19.33
CA LEU A 145 33.35 7.86 19.26
C LEU A 145 32.79 7.71 17.85
N VAL A 146 32.51 8.83 17.19
CA VAL A 146 31.89 8.87 15.86
C VAL A 146 32.71 9.72 14.89
N ALA A 147 32.33 9.72 13.62
CA ALA A 147 33.02 10.54 12.63
C ALA A 147 32.92 12.05 12.96
N ASN A 148 34.05 12.76 12.89
CA ASN A 148 34.17 14.16 13.30
C ASN A 148 34.00 15.18 12.14
N SER A 149 33.60 14.72 10.95
CA SER A 149 33.41 15.59 9.77
C SER A 149 31.95 15.60 9.31
N LYS A 150 31.59 16.48 8.38
CA LYS A 150 30.25 16.48 7.75
C LYS A 150 29.97 15.21 6.94
N ASN A 151 30.90 14.82 6.06
CA ASN A 151 30.65 13.86 4.98
C ASN A 151 30.88 12.41 5.37
N ASP A 152 31.67 12.16 6.42
CA ASP A 152 31.98 10.79 6.85
C ASP A 152 30.79 10.15 7.54
N SER A 153 30.49 8.92 7.14
CA SER A 153 29.34 8.16 7.61
C SER A 153 29.52 7.64 9.04
N THR A 154 28.42 7.53 9.78
CA THR A 154 28.35 6.84 11.07
C THR A 154 26.99 6.19 11.20
N VAL A 155 26.96 4.95 11.66
CA VAL A 155 25.73 4.22 11.96
C VAL A 155 25.84 3.62 13.35
N GLY A 156 24.87 3.93 14.21
CA GLY A 156 24.75 3.35 15.54
C GLY A 156 23.56 2.38 15.63
N LEU A 157 23.71 1.32 16.41
CA LEU A 157 22.64 0.39 16.73
C LEU A 157 22.72 -0.02 18.20
N ILE A 158 21.61 0.10 18.92
CA ILE A 158 21.49 -0.43 20.29
C ILE A 158 20.94 -1.84 20.20
N VAL A 159 21.65 -2.82 20.80
CA VAL A 159 21.19 -4.20 20.89
C VAL A 159 21.25 -4.70 22.33
N LYS A 160 20.44 -5.70 22.64
CA LYS A 160 20.50 -6.40 23.92
C LYS A 160 21.53 -7.52 23.85
N GLN A 161 22.55 -7.44 24.70
CA GLN A 161 23.55 -8.50 24.81
C GLN A 161 23.03 -9.66 25.65
N ASN A 162 22.37 -9.33 26.75
CA ASN A 162 21.66 -10.22 27.67
C ASN A 162 20.30 -9.59 28.04
N LEU A 163 19.45 -10.28 28.81
CA LEU A 163 18.09 -9.82 29.13
C LEU A 163 18.01 -8.37 29.68
N ASN A 164 19.04 -7.92 30.38
CA ASN A 164 19.05 -6.63 31.10
C ASN A 164 20.16 -5.66 30.66
N GLU A 165 20.96 -5.98 29.63
CA GLU A 165 22.12 -5.15 29.26
C GLU A 165 22.03 -4.72 27.79
N ASN A 166 21.87 -3.41 27.59
CA ASN A 166 21.95 -2.76 26.29
C ASN A 166 23.41 -2.42 25.98
N ILE A 167 23.82 -2.64 24.75
CA ILE A 167 25.12 -2.26 24.23
C ILE A 167 24.94 -1.46 22.93
N LEU A 168 25.87 -0.54 22.68
CA LEU A 168 25.89 0.28 21.48
C LEU A 168 26.94 -0.27 20.51
N PHE A 169 26.50 -0.72 19.34
CA PHE A 169 27.39 -0.91 18.21
C PHE A 169 27.52 0.40 17.43
N ILE A 170 28.74 0.74 17.03
CA ILE A 170 29.02 1.91 16.18
C ILE A 170 29.89 1.45 15.01
N GLY A 171 29.40 1.66 13.79
CA GLY A 171 30.20 1.65 12.57
C GLY A 171 30.50 3.10 12.16
N ALA A 172 31.78 3.44 12.01
CA ALA A 172 32.19 4.81 11.71
C ALA A 172 33.23 4.84 10.57
N SER A 173 32.99 5.73 9.62
CA SER A 173 33.95 6.13 8.60
C SER A 173 34.87 7.22 9.14
N TYR A 174 35.98 7.49 8.45
CA TYR A 174 36.96 8.49 8.83
C TYR A 174 37.47 9.26 7.61
N PRO A 175 37.78 10.55 7.77
CA PRO A 175 38.14 11.40 6.64
C PRO A 175 39.54 11.06 6.09
N ILE A 176 39.62 10.86 4.77
CA ILE A 176 40.86 11.08 4.00
C ILE A 176 40.89 12.56 3.63
N SER A 177 41.37 13.39 4.54
CA SER A 177 41.93 14.69 4.15
C SER A 177 43.44 14.54 4.04
N LEU A 178 43.98 14.97 2.89
CA LEU A 178 45.39 15.14 2.55
C LEU A 178 46.21 13.85 2.36
N HIS A 179 46.22 13.33 1.13
CA HIS A 179 47.29 12.41 0.69
C HIS A 179 48.00 12.82 -0.61
N CYS A 180 47.57 13.89 -1.27
CA CYS A 180 48.20 14.31 -2.53
C CYS A 180 48.92 15.66 -2.48
N GLU A 181 48.82 16.44 -1.39
CA GLU A 181 49.38 17.80 -1.39
C GLU A 181 50.33 18.15 -0.23
N ASP A 182 50.37 17.44 0.90
CA ASP A 182 51.27 17.85 2.01
C ASP A 182 51.86 16.70 2.81
N GLU A 183 53.16 16.47 2.64
CA GLU A 183 53.93 15.44 3.34
C GLU A 183 54.21 15.80 4.82
N TYR A 184 54.20 17.10 5.16
CA TYR A 184 54.42 17.60 6.52
C TYR A 184 53.24 17.33 7.47
N ASN A 185 52.00 17.27 6.94
CA ASN A 185 50.79 17.02 7.72
C ASN A 185 50.45 15.52 7.91
N LYS A 186 51.22 14.60 7.30
CA LYS A 186 51.01 13.14 7.43
C LYS A 186 51.00 12.70 8.89
N ASN A 187 51.97 13.14 9.70
CA ASN A 187 52.19 12.61 11.06
C ASN A 187 51.12 13.03 12.09
N VAL A 188 50.51 14.22 11.95
CA VAL A 188 49.50 14.73 12.90
C VAL A 188 48.12 14.14 12.61
N PHE A 189 47.79 13.93 11.33
CA PHE A 189 46.51 13.33 10.91
C PHE A 189 46.44 11.82 11.23
N LEU A 190 47.60 11.13 11.21
CA LEU A 190 47.72 9.71 11.57
C LEU A 190 47.41 9.41 13.05
N ILE A 191 47.57 10.37 13.95
CA ILE A 191 47.33 10.19 15.40
C ILE A 191 45.83 10.15 15.71
N ILE A 192 45.03 11.05 15.13
CA ILE A 192 43.57 11.10 15.34
C ILE A 192 42.86 9.89 14.68
N ARG A 193 43.40 9.43 13.53
CA ARG A 193 42.92 8.24 12.79
C ARG A 193 43.06 6.94 13.57
N LYS A 194 43.97 6.85 14.56
CA LYS A 194 44.25 5.61 15.32
C LYS A 194 43.13 5.24 16.31
N ASP A 195 42.30 6.20 16.69
CA ASP A 195 41.44 6.07 17.86
C ASP A 195 39.97 5.81 17.55
N ILE A 196 39.50 6.06 16.32
CA ILE A 196 38.15 5.70 15.87
C ILE A 196 38.19 4.31 15.23
N PRO A 197 37.63 3.27 15.88
CA PRO A 197 37.51 1.96 15.26
C PRO A 197 36.44 1.97 14.15
N ALA A 198 36.69 1.21 13.08
CA ALA A 198 35.74 1.04 11.99
C ALA A 198 34.42 0.45 12.51
N LEU A 199 34.51 -0.52 13.42
CA LEU A 199 33.36 -1.07 14.14
C LEU A 199 33.71 -1.22 15.63
N SER A 200 32.79 -0.89 16.54
CA SER A 200 33.00 -1.05 17.99
C SER A 200 31.75 -1.44 18.75
N MET A 201 31.93 -2.11 19.89
CA MET A 201 30.89 -2.35 20.89
C MET A 201 31.21 -1.53 22.14
N ARG A 202 30.23 -0.74 22.58
CA ARG A 202 30.40 0.24 23.66
C ARG A 202 29.33 0.10 24.73
N LYS A 203 29.71 0.46 25.96
CA LYS A 203 28.85 0.38 27.14
C LYS A 203 27.80 1.49 27.12
N LEU A 204 26.59 1.17 27.57
CA LEU A 204 25.53 2.14 27.84
C LEU A 204 25.26 2.24 29.35
N THR A 205 26.30 2.49 30.14
CA THR A 205 26.18 2.70 31.59
C THR A 205 25.73 4.13 31.92
N SER A 206 25.48 4.40 33.19
CA SER A 206 25.18 5.76 33.70
C SER A 206 26.34 6.37 34.48
N ASP A 207 27.45 5.63 34.63
CA ASP A 207 28.66 6.06 35.33
C ASP A 207 29.67 6.68 34.35
N ASP A 208 30.86 6.99 34.85
CA ASP A 208 31.98 7.54 34.09
C ASP A 208 32.60 6.57 33.07
N SER A 209 32.00 5.38 32.86
CA SER A 209 32.38 4.45 31.79
C SER A 209 31.39 4.44 30.61
N ALA A 210 30.40 5.35 30.61
CA ALA A 210 29.46 5.53 29.51
C ALA A 210 30.18 5.64 28.16
N PHE A 211 29.79 4.85 27.16
CA PHE A 211 30.42 4.81 25.84
C PHE A 211 31.88 4.32 25.76
N SER A 212 32.48 3.86 26.86
CA SER A 212 33.76 3.13 26.81
C SER A 212 33.61 1.84 26.00
N LEU A 213 34.73 1.22 25.59
CA LEU A 213 34.66 -0.08 24.95
C LEU A 213 34.05 -1.11 25.92
N TYR A 214 33.27 -2.04 25.38
CA TYR A 214 32.61 -3.06 26.19
C TYR A 214 33.63 -3.94 26.93
N LYS A 215 34.67 -4.37 26.21
CA LYS A 215 35.91 -4.93 26.76
C LYS A 215 37.10 -4.10 26.28
N GLU A 216 37.93 -3.66 27.21
CA GLU A 216 39.21 -3.02 26.91
C GLU A 216 40.26 -4.07 26.52
N ALA A 217 41.31 -3.64 25.82
CA ALA A 217 42.40 -4.52 25.43
C ALA A 217 43.15 -5.05 26.66
N SER A 218 43.48 -6.34 26.66
CA SER A 218 44.28 -6.96 27.73
C SER A 218 45.57 -7.55 27.15
N PHE A 219 46.70 -6.92 27.46
CA PHE A 219 48.02 -7.41 27.06
C PHE A 219 48.37 -8.72 27.76
N ILE A 220 47.96 -8.88 29.04
CA ILE A 220 48.24 -10.08 29.84
C ILE A 220 47.48 -11.29 29.28
N GLU A 221 46.20 -11.11 28.94
CA GLU A 221 45.36 -12.19 28.41
C GLU A 221 45.44 -12.34 26.88
N GLN A 222 46.24 -11.49 26.21
CA GLN A 222 46.33 -11.42 24.75
C GLN A 222 44.96 -11.28 24.07
N LYS A 223 44.05 -10.51 24.67
CA LYS A 223 42.70 -10.29 24.14
C LYS A 223 42.60 -8.93 23.45
N PRO A 224 42.07 -8.88 22.22
CA PRO A 224 41.80 -7.62 21.55
C PRO A 224 40.70 -6.85 22.29
N PRO A 225 40.61 -5.53 22.09
CA PRO A 225 39.48 -4.76 22.59
C PRO A 225 38.19 -5.11 21.83
N SER A 226 37.05 -4.63 22.35
CA SER A 226 35.75 -4.64 21.67
C SER A 226 35.66 -3.65 20.50
N ALA A 227 36.63 -3.74 19.58
CA ALA A 227 36.77 -2.85 18.44
C ALA A 227 37.51 -3.54 17.28
N LEU A 228 37.01 -3.31 16.06
CA LEU A 228 37.69 -3.60 14.80
C LEU A 228 38.33 -2.32 14.27
N LYS A 229 39.66 -2.32 14.18
CA LYS A 229 40.44 -1.21 13.63
C LYS A 229 41.00 -1.62 12.28
N ILE A 230 41.00 -0.70 11.33
CA ILE A 230 41.71 -0.91 10.07
C ILE A 230 43.20 -0.82 10.35
N ILE A 231 43.97 -1.74 9.79
CA ILE A 231 45.41 -1.80 9.95
C ILE A 231 46.05 -0.50 9.45
N TYR A 232 47.07 -0.05 10.16
CA TYR A 232 47.77 1.20 9.90
C TYR A 232 48.23 1.36 8.45
N ASP A 233 48.84 0.32 7.85
CA ASP A 233 49.35 0.36 6.46
C ASP A 233 48.23 0.48 5.41
N LYS A 234 46.99 0.19 5.79
CA LYS A 234 45.81 0.14 4.91
C LYS A 234 44.84 1.29 5.16
N ILE A 235 44.99 2.00 6.27
CA ILE A 235 44.07 3.06 6.72
C ILE A 235 44.01 4.24 5.72
N ASN A 236 45.02 4.46 4.90
CA ASN A 236 44.99 5.54 3.90
C ASN A 236 44.33 5.13 2.58
N LYS A 237 44.00 3.85 2.41
CA LYS A 237 43.53 3.26 1.13
C LYS A 237 42.17 2.59 1.24
N TYR A 238 41.64 2.43 2.46
CA TYR A 238 40.48 1.59 2.74
C TYR A 238 39.47 2.26 3.67
N ILE A 239 38.59 3.10 3.10
CA ILE A 239 37.44 3.67 3.82
C ILE A 239 36.27 2.70 3.76
N ILE A 240 35.58 2.52 4.88
CA ILE A 240 34.30 1.81 4.93
C ILE A 240 33.22 2.83 5.22
N ASP A 241 32.29 2.99 4.27
CA ASP A 241 31.11 3.82 4.47
C ASP A 241 29.94 2.96 4.94
N TYR A 242 29.45 3.26 6.14
CA TYR A 242 28.33 2.54 6.76
C TYR A 242 27.00 3.21 6.40
N VAL A 243 26.04 2.39 5.98
CA VAL A 243 24.75 2.87 5.44
C VAL A 243 23.58 2.48 6.33
N PHE A 244 23.58 1.26 6.87
CA PHE A 244 22.47 0.76 7.67
C PHE A 244 22.94 -0.34 8.63
N ALA A 245 22.33 -0.43 9.80
CA ALA A 245 22.58 -1.49 10.76
C ALA A 245 21.26 -2.04 11.32
N PHE A 246 21.23 -3.35 11.57
CA PHE A 246 20.07 -4.03 12.12
C PHE A 246 20.49 -5.27 12.89
N SER A 247 19.62 -5.78 13.77
CA SER A 247 19.84 -7.04 14.47
C SER A 247 18.67 -7.98 14.25
N ILE A 248 18.98 -9.26 14.02
CA ILE A 248 18.01 -10.35 13.89
C ILE A 248 18.50 -11.49 14.77
N LYS A 249 17.65 -11.92 15.71
CA LYS A 249 17.99 -12.94 16.73
C LYS A 249 19.27 -12.55 17.49
N GLU A 250 20.32 -13.37 17.42
CA GLU A 250 21.60 -13.15 18.10
C GLU A 250 22.68 -12.50 17.21
N TYR A 251 22.32 -12.03 16.02
CA TYR A 251 23.25 -11.47 15.04
C TYR A 251 23.01 -9.97 14.85
N THR A 252 24.11 -9.22 14.73
CA THR A 252 24.11 -7.82 14.34
C THR A 252 24.74 -7.69 12.95
N TYR A 253 24.08 -6.92 12.08
CA TYR A 253 24.47 -6.71 10.70
C TYR A 253 24.76 -5.25 10.42
N PHE A 254 25.74 -5.00 9.55
CA PHE A 254 25.99 -3.70 8.96
C PHE A 254 26.03 -3.81 7.43
N LEU A 255 25.36 -2.87 6.76
CA LEU A 255 25.52 -2.62 5.33
C LEU A 255 26.54 -1.53 5.15
N SER A 256 27.52 -1.80 4.31
CA SER A 256 28.56 -0.85 3.95
C SER A 256 28.83 -0.87 2.45
N TYR A 257 29.52 0.14 1.96
CA TYR A 257 30.28 0.04 0.72
C TYR A 257 31.73 0.45 0.98
N GLN A 258 32.66 -0.28 0.37
CA GLN A 258 34.10 -0.09 0.56
C GLN A 258 34.86 -0.41 -0.73
N PRO A 259 36.14 -0.01 -0.88
CA PRO A 259 36.95 -0.35 -2.04
C PRO A 259 37.03 -1.86 -2.28
N SER A 260 36.96 -2.29 -3.54
CA SER A 260 36.99 -3.72 -3.90
C SER A 260 38.37 -4.37 -3.72
N ASP A 261 39.44 -3.57 -3.62
CA ASP A 261 40.83 -4.03 -3.52
C ASP A 261 41.67 -3.04 -2.69
N LEU A 262 42.75 -3.51 -2.06
CA LEU A 262 43.59 -2.76 -1.11
C LEU A 262 44.63 -1.85 -1.78
N ILE A 263 44.81 -1.93 -3.09
CA ILE A 263 45.89 -1.25 -3.79
C ILE A 263 45.35 0.02 -4.48
N GLN A 264 45.42 1.14 -3.77
CA GLN A 264 45.45 2.46 -4.40
C GLN A 264 46.92 2.80 -4.67
N ASN A 265 47.36 2.68 -5.93
CA ASN A 265 48.67 3.18 -6.35
C ASN A 265 48.54 4.68 -6.56
N CYS A 266 49.14 5.46 -5.66
CA CYS A 266 49.21 6.92 -5.79
C CYS A 266 50.16 7.34 -6.92
N GLU A 267 50.99 6.43 -7.42
CA GLU A 267 52.02 6.69 -8.44
C GLU A 267 51.47 6.89 -9.86
N THR A 268 50.23 6.48 -10.14
CA THR A 268 49.73 6.44 -11.54
C THR A 268 48.63 7.45 -11.87
N HIS A 269 48.18 8.30 -10.93
CA HIS A 269 46.98 9.15 -11.12
C HIS A 269 45.76 8.37 -11.69
N ALA A 270 45.73 7.04 -11.54
CA ALA A 270 44.73 6.19 -12.14
C ALA A 270 43.38 6.34 -11.40
N SER A 271 42.30 6.29 -12.18
CA SER A 271 40.91 6.43 -11.74
C SER A 271 40.60 5.66 -10.44
N PRO A 272 39.70 6.18 -9.57
CA PRO A 272 39.30 5.47 -8.35
C PRO A 272 38.81 4.05 -8.69
N LYS A 273 39.45 3.04 -8.09
CA LYS A 273 39.09 1.62 -8.25
C LYS A 273 37.63 1.37 -7.81
N PRO A 274 36.95 0.33 -8.35
CA PRO A 274 35.52 0.11 -8.14
C PRO A 274 35.19 -0.11 -6.67
N SER A 275 34.16 0.59 -6.17
CA SER A 275 33.58 0.34 -4.85
C SER A 275 32.64 -0.87 -4.91
N GLN A 276 32.54 -1.60 -3.80
CA GLN A 276 31.66 -2.75 -3.68
C GLN A 276 30.85 -2.68 -2.37
N SER A 277 29.56 -2.94 -2.48
CA SER A 277 28.67 -3.10 -1.33
C SER A 277 28.91 -4.41 -0.62
N ARG A 278 28.90 -4.39 0.71
CA ARG A 278 29.11 -5.54 1.57
C ARG A 278 28.12 -5.55 2.71
N ILE A 279 27.89 -6.74 3.24
CA ILE A 279 27.14 -6.96 4.47
C ILE A 279 28.04 -7.69 5.45
N SER A 280 28.21 -7.11 6.63
CA SER A 280 28.93 -7.73 7.74
C SER A 280 27.97 -8.30 8.77
N LEU A 281 28.44 -9.28 9.53
CA LEU A 281 27.76 -9.96 10.62
C LEU A 281 28.71 -10.05 11.82
N ASN A 282 28.20 -9.83 13.01
CA ASN A 282 28.84 -10.16 14.28
C ASN A 282 27.82 -10.77 15.24
N CYS A 283 28.22 -11.75 16.06
CA CYS A 283 27.34 -12.28 17.11
C CYS A 283 27.22 -11.29 18.26
N ASN A 284 26.01 -11.02 18.75
CA ASN A 284 25.75 -10.01 19.79
C ASN A 284 26.53 -10.29 21.08
N ARG A 285 26.76 -11.57 21.40
CA ARG A 285 27.49 -12.02 22.61
C ARG A 285 29.00 -12.04 22.43
N ASP A 286 29.50 -11.92 21.20
CA ASP A 286 30.91 -11.91 20.93
C ASP A 286 31.46 -10.49 21.01
N ALA A 287 31.89 -10.14 22.21
CA ALA A 287 32.50 -8.85 22.52
C ALA A 287 33.86 -8.62 21.84
N LEU A 288 34.51 -9.65 21.30
CA LEU A 288 35.90 -9.58 20.81
C LEU A 288 35.97 -9.60 19.27
N PHE A 289 34.82 -9.65 18.60
CA PHE A 289 34.71 -9.71 17.14
C PHE A 289 35.46 -10.90 16.49
N TYR A 290 35.47 -12.05 17.15
CA TYR A 290 35.94 -13.32 16.60
C TYR A 290 34.93 -14.03 15.67
N SER A 291 33.67 -13.58 15.69
CA SER A 291 32.58 -14.02 14.84
C SER A 291 32.34 -13.07 13.66
N TYR A 292 33.22 -12.07 13.48
CA TYR A 292 33.07 -11.09 12.42
C TYR A 292 33.26 -11.74 11.05
N ILE A 293 32.25 -11.60 10.20
CA ILE A 293 32.27 -12.05 8.82
C ILE A 293 31.65 -10.96 7.96
N ASP A 294 32.30 -10.55 6.88
CA ASP A 294 31.67 -9.76 5.83
C ASP A 294 31.77 -10.43 4.45
N ILE A 295 30.76 -10.19 3.61
CA ILE A 295 30.70 -10.74 2.25
C ILE A 295 30.17 -9.68 1.27
N PRO A 296 30.50 -9.78 -0.03
CA PRO A 296 29.90 -8.94 -1.05
C PRO A 296 28.39 -9.09 -1.14
N LEU A 297 27.72 -7.97 -1.37
CA LEU A 297 26.29 -7.90 -1.67
C LEU A 297 26.12 -7.29 -3.05
N THR A 298 25.69 -8.08 -4.03
CA THR A 298 25.58 -7.65 -5.43
C THR A 298 24.14 -7.63 -5.90
N CYS A 299 23.77 -6.52 -6.54
CA CYS A 299 22.45 -6.26 -7.10
C CYS A 299 22.64 -6.00 -8.59
N GLY A 300 22.21 -6.91 -9.45
CA GLY A 300 22.48 -6.77 -10.88
C GLY A 300 22.07 -7.98 -11.69
N ASN A 301 22.13 -7.83 -13.01
CA ASN A 301 22.02 -8.96 -13.91
C ASN A 301 23.43 -9.38 -14.32
N THR A 302 23.70 -10.68 -14.39
CA THR A 302 25.05 -11.23 -14.64
C THR A 302 25.64 -10.82 -15.99
N SER A 303 24.86 -10.18 -16.86
CA SER A 303 25.19 -9.96 -18.28
C SER A 303 25.10 -8.50 -18.76
N THR A 304 24.60 -7.54 -17.97
CA THR A 304 24.30 -6.17 -18.49
C THR A 304 24.71 -5.02 -17.56
N THR A 305 24.21 -4.96 -16.33
CA THR A 305 24.38 -3.80 -15.44
C THR A 305 24.45 -4.23 -13.99
N ASN A 306 25.43 -3.71 -13.26
CA ASN A 306 25.68 -4.03 -11.85
C ASN A 306 25.53 -2.76 -11.01
N TYR A 307 24.66 -2.81 -10.00
CA TYR A 307 24.41 -1.71 -9.08
C TYR A 307 25.25 -1.97 -7.82
N ASN A 308 26.44 -1.36 -7.80
CA ASN A 308 27.50 -1.74 -6.89
C ASN A 308 27.50 -0.98 -5.55
N ILE A 309 26.66 0.04 -5.37
CA ILE A 309 26.67 0.91 -4.19
C ILE A 309 25.32 0.93 -3.49
N VAL A 310 25.28 0.37 -2.29
CA VAL A 310 24.12 0.41 -1.41
C VAL A 310 23.93 1.83 -0.87
N ARG A 311 22.69 2.33 -0.93
CA ARG A 311 22.30 3.67 -0.47
C ARG A 311 21.31 3.64 0.68
N ALA A 312 20.52 2.59 0.79
CA ALA A 312 19.61 2.39 1.91
C ALA A 312 19.29 0.90 2.06
N GLY A 313 18.89 0.51 3.28
CA GLY A 313 18.41 -0.83 3.55
C GLY A 313 17.41 -0.82 4.69
N LYS A 314 16.45 -1.76 4.65
CA LYS A 314 15.54 -2.06 5.76
C LYS A 314 15.21 -3.53 5.76
N THR A 315 14.89 -4.05 6.94
CA THR A 315 14.39 -5.42 7.10
C THR A 315 12.91 -5.41 7.44
N ILE A 316 12.21 -6.46 6.99
CA ILE A 316 10.81 -6.67 7.34
C ILE A 316 10.47 -8.15 7.28
N ILE A 317 9.52 -8.57 8.11
CA ILE A 317 8.83 -9.84 7.92
C ILE A 317 7.86 -9.67 6.74
N PRO A 318 8.02 -10.38 5.60
CA PRO A 318 7.23 -10.15 4.41
C PRO A 318 5.75 -10.55 4.58
N GLY A 319 4.87 -9.88 3.84
CA GLY A 319 3.45 -10.22 3.75
C GLY A 319 3.25 -11.61 3.14
N ARG A 320 2.07 -12.21 3.38
CA ARG A 320 1.80 -13.63 3.05
C ARG A 320 2.18 -14.04 1.62
N ASN A 321 1.93 -13.20 0.62
CA ASN A 321 2.21 -13.55 -0.77
C ASN A 321 3.72 -13.70 -1.03
N LEU A 322 4.50 -12.68 -0.66
CA LEU A 322 5.95 -12.70 -0.84
C LEU A 322 6.60 -13.75 0.06
N ARG A 323 6.08 -13.93 1.29
CA ARG A 323 6.53 -14.97 2.22
C ARG A 323 6.45 -16.37 1.61
N THR A 324 5.30 -16.72 1.03
CA THR A 324 5.09 -18.01 0.36
C THR A 324 5.97 -18.15 -0.88
N GLN A 325 6.13 -17.07 -1.65
CA GLN A 325 6.95 -17.06 -2.88
C GLN A 325 8.44 -17.26 -2.59
N LEU A 326 8.95 -16.64 -1.52
CA LEU A 326 10.34 -16.77 -1.06
C LEU A 326 10.59 -18.01 -0.19
N LYS A 327 9.53 -18.67 0.31
CA LYS A 327 9.59 -19.79 1.26
C LYS A 327 10.37 -19.44 2.54
N VAL A 328 10.18 -18.22 3.05
CA VAL A 328 10.84 -17.73 4.27
C VAL A 328 9.82 -17.59 5.40
N ASN A 329 10.26 -17.74 6.64
CA ASN A 329 9.44 -17.43 7.82
C ASN A 329 10.00 -16.26 8.64
N SER A 330 11.24 -15.85 8.34
CA SER A 330 11.99 -14.77 8.97
C SER A 330 11.93 -13.48 8.16
N GLU A 331 12.57 -12.45 8.70
CA GLU A 331 12.81 -11.19 8.01
C GLU A 331 13.59 -11.37 6.70
N ILE A 332 13.33 -10.48 5.75
CA ILE A 332 14.11 -10.28 4.52
C ILE A 332 14.78 -8.92 4.58
N LEU A 333 15.89 -8.76 3.84
CA LEU A 333 16.53 -7.48 3.60
C LEU A 333 16.07 -6.93 2.24
N VAL A 334 15.51 -5.73 2.23
CA VAL A 334 15.30 -4.94 1.01
C VAL A 334 16.32 -3.81 1.02
N ALA A 335 17.14 -3.76 -0.02
CA ALA A 335 18.21 -2.78 -0.15
C ALA A 335 18.13 -2.06 -1.50
N VAL A 336 18.49 -0.78 -1.46
CA VAL A 336 18.52 0.12 -2.60
C VAL A 336 19.95 0.33 -3.02
N PHE A 337 20.22 0.15 -4.31
CA PHE A 337 21.54 0.26 -4.89
C PHE A 337 21.56 1.31 -5.99
N GLU A 338 22.70 1.95 -6.18
CA GLU A 338 23.00 2.91 -7.24
C GLU A 338 24.06 2.34 -8.18
N ASN A 339 23.96 2.67 -9.47
CA ASN A 339 25.02 2.46 -10.45
C ASN A 339 25.89 3.72 -10.57
N LYS A 340 27.02 3.77 -9.86
CA LYS A 340 27.94 4.92 -9.87
C LYS A 340 28.73 5.09 -11.16
N HIS A 341 28.75 4.05 -12.02
CA HIS A 341 29.53 4.05 -13.26
C HIS A 341 28.72 4.50 -14.48
N SER A 342 27.43 4.76 -14.32
CA SER A 342 26.59 5.35 -15.35
C SER A 342 26.70 6.87 -15.32
N GLU A 343 26.72 7.52 -16.50
CA GLU A 343 26.60 8.99 -16.61
C GLU A 343 25.28 9.52 -16.03
N LYS A 344 24.28 8.64 -15.91
CA LYS A 344 22.97 8.88 -15.32
C LYS A 344 22.83 8.03 -14.05
N THR A 345 22.45 8.65 -12.93
CA THR A 345 22.26 7.92 -11.67
C THR A 345 21.01 7.03 -11.73
N ASP A 346 21.22 5.76 -12.07
CA ASP A 346 20.20 4.72 -12.03
C ASP A 346 20.20 4.01 -10.68
N SER A 347 19.01 3.66 -10.19
CA SER A 347 18.86 2.91 -8.94
C SER A 347 18.12 1.59 -9.12
N ALA A 348 18.43 0.61 -8.29
CA ALA A 348 17.79 -0.69 -8.25
C ALA A 348 17.35 -1.05 -6.84
N VAL A 349 16.21 -1.74 -6.73
CA VAL A 349 15.75 -2.34 -5.46
C VAL A 349 15.95 -3.85 -5.53
N CYS A 350 16.73 -4.39 -4.59
CA CYS A 350 17.06 -5.80 -4.51
C CYS A 350 16.59 -6.42 -3.19
N ILE A 351 16.22 -7.70 -3.25
CA ILE A 351 15.67 -8.46 -2.12
C ILE A 351 16.56 -9.66 -1.80
N TYR A 352 17.00 -9.73 -0.55
CA TYR A 352 17.84 -10.81 -0.02
C TYR A 352 17.12 -11.50 1.12
N THR A 353 17.14 -12.83 1.14
CA THR A 353 16.72 -13.56 2.34
C THR A 353 17.90 -13.63 3.29
N ILE A 354 17.63 -13.51 4.59
CA ILE A 354 18.68 -13.59 5.62
C ILE A 354 19.33 -14.98 5.61
N ASP A 355 18.55 -16.02 5.34
CA ASP A 355 19.05 -17.39 5.20
C ASP A 355 20.07 -17.54 4.06
N GLU A 356 19.88 -16.88 2.92
CA GLU A 356 20.86 -16.89 1.82
C GLU A 356 22.15 -16.18 2.19
N ILE A 357 22.04 -15.01 2.84
CA ILE A 357 23.20 -14.25 3.34
C ILE A 357 24.00 -15.12 4.33
N GLN A 358 23.32 -15.70 5.32
CA GLN A 358 23.96 -16.55 6.33
C GLN A 358 24.61 -17.78 5.70
N LYS A 359 23.94 -18.47 4.75
CA LYS A 359 24.54 -19.61 4.02
C LYS A 359 25.81 -19.22 3.27
N LYS A 360 25.86 -18.02 2.68
CA LYS A 360 27.08 -17.51 2.03
C LYS A 360 28.16 -17.19 3.04
N MET A 361 27.83 -16.57 4.17
CA MET A 361 28.79 -16.33 5.26
C MET A 361 29.36 -17.64 5.82
N GLU A 362 28.51 -18.64 6.08
CA GLU A 362 28.92 -19.97 6.52
C GLU A 362 29.84 -20.66 5.51
N PHE A 363 29.57 -20.49 4.22
CA PHE A 363 30.43 -21.04 3.17
C PHE A 363 31.82 -20.41 3.22
N ASN A 364 31.93 -19.08 3.27
CA ASN A 364 33.23 -18.39 3.34
C ASN A 364 34.00 -18.77 4.62
N LEU A 365 33.30 -18.90 5.75
CA LEU A 365 33.88 -19.36 7.01
C LEU A 365 34.46 -20.78 6.90
N LYS A 366 33.70 -21.73 6.31
CA LYS A 366 34.16 -23.11 6.08
C LYS A 366 35.37 -23.15 5.14
N GLU A 367 35.41 -22.31 4.12
CA GLU A 367 36.57 -22.21 3.23
C GLU A 367 37.80 -21.69 3.97
N CYS A 368 37.66 -20.67 4.82
CA CYS A 368 38.77 -20.21 5.67
C CYS A 368 39.25 -21.29 6.64
N GLN A 369 38.34 -22.08 7.22
CA GLN A 369 38.69 -23.23 8.08
C GLN A 369 39.35 -24.39 7.33
N LYS A 370 39.28 -24.41 5.99
CA LYS A 370 40.06 -25.31 5.12
C LYS A 370 41.39 -24.72 4.68
N GLY A 371 41.83 -23.61 5.29
CA GLY A 371 43.10 -22.97 4.93
C GLY A 371 43.04 -22.07 3.68
N ASN A 372 41.84 -21.72 3.18
CA ASN A 372 41.73 -20.84 2.02
C ASN A 372 41.98 -19.37 2.40
N GLU A 373 43.22 -18.93 2.21
CA GLU A 373 43.69 -17.56 2.48
C GLU A 373 42.95 -16.46 1.69
N ALA A 374 42.20 -16.78 0.63
CA ALA A 374 41.39 -15.77 -0.07
C ALA A 374 40.26 -15.19 0.80
N MET A 375 39.87 -15.89 1.87
CA MET A 375 38.78 -15.50 2.78
C MET A 375 39.26 -14.68 3.98
N LYS A 376 40.56 -14.36 4.05
CA LYS A 376 41.15 -13.72 5.23
C LYS A 376 40.72 -12.26 5.37
N GLY A 377 40.42 -11.85 6.61
CA GLY A 377 40.13 -10.46 6.99
C GLY A 377 41.34 -9.54 6.99
N GLN A 378 42.10 -9.48 5.88
CA GLN A 378 43.40 -8.81 5.79
C GLN A 378 43.39 -7.30 6.12
N HIS A 379 42.25 -6.64 6.21
CA HIS A 379 42.17 -5.21 6.52
C HIS A 379 41.98 -4.91 8.01
N PHE A 380 41.61 -5.91 8.83
CA PHE A 380 41.41 -5.76 10.28
C PHE A 380 42.44 -6.48 11.15
N ASP A 381 43.25 -7.38 10.57
CA ASP A 381 44.22 -8.17 11.31
C ASP A 381 45.38 -8.61 10.38
N ASP A 382 46.62 -8.19 10.70
CA ASP A 382 47.83 -8.48 9.92
C ASP A 382 48.32 -9.93 10.14
N GLY A 383 47.84 -10.58 11.20
CA GLY A 383 48.15 -11.97 11.54
C GLY A 383 47.02 -12.96 11.23
N ALA A 384 45.90 -12.50 10.67
CA ALA A 384 44.78 -13.37 10.33
C ALA A 384 45.15 -14.33 9.20
N THR A 385 45.35 -15.59 9.55
CA THR A 385 45.54 -16.70 8.62
C THR A 385 44.36 -17.66 8.69
N CYS A 386 43.90 -18.10 7.54
CA CYS A 386 42.99 -19.21 7.41
C CYS A 386 43.79 -20.51 7.65
N LYS A 387 43.43 -21.28 8.68
CA LYS A 387 44.14 -22.52 9.03
C LYS A 387 43.20 -23.71 8.92
N HIS A 388 43.76 -24.85 8.50
CA HIS A 388 43.07 -26.15 8.59
C HIS A 388 42.72 -26.46 10.05
N GLN A 389 41.46 -26.34 10.41
CA GLN A 389 40.94 -26.90 11.67
C GLN A 389 40.35 -28.27 11.37
N GLY A 390 40.88 -29.32 12.02
CA GLY A 390 40.30 -30.66 11.96
C GLY A 390 38.86 -30.61 12.50
N SER A 391 37.90 -30.97 11.65
CA SER A 391 36.44 -31.02 11.87
C SER A 391 35.95 -30.93 13.33
N ILE A 392 35.83 -29.72 13.89
CA ILE A 392 35.02 -29.45 15.09
C ILE A 392 33.68 -28.91 14.60
N ILE A 393 32.89 -29.78 13.97
CA ILE A 393 31.53 -29.45 13.55
C ILE A 393 30.62 -29.79 14.73
N GLY A 394 30.37 -28.83 15.61
CA GLY A 394 29.25 -28.88 16.54
C GLY A 394 27.95 -28.66 15.78
N SER A 395 27.00 -29.59 15.90
CA SER A 395 25.64 -29.49 15.37
C SER A 395 24.83 -28.42 16.11
N GLY A 396 25.01 -27.16 15.73
CA GLY A 396 24.26 -25.98 16.18
C GLY A 396 24.46 -24.81 15.19
N PRO A 397 23.70 -23.70 15.26
CA PRO A 397 23.77 -22.63 14.28
C PRO A 397 25.22 -22.15 14.08
N THR A 398 25.72 -22.37 12.88
CA THR A 398 27.14 -22.60 12.57
C THR A 398 28.03 -21.36 12.69
N LEU A 399 27.43 -20.17 12.84
CA LEU A 399 28.12 -18.87 12.77
C LEU A 399 28.57 -18.33 14.13
N CYS A 400 27.81 -18.57 15.22
CA CYS A 400 28.19 -18.14 16.58
C CYS A 400 28.85 -19.25 17.42
N THR A 401 28.93 -20.47 16.89
CA THR A 401 29.48 -21.65 17.59
C THR A 401 30.97 -21.87 17.30
N THR A 402 31.59 -21.05 16.44
CA THR A 402 33.02 -21.13 16.19
C THR A 402 33.79 -20.85 17.46
N THR A 403 34.63 -21.81 17.81
CA THR A 403 35.36 -21.91 19.06
C THR A 403 36.23 -20.68 19.30
N LYS A 404 36.40 -20.36 20.59
CA LYS A 404 37.24 -19.31 21.22
C LYS A 404 38.73 -19.33 20.84
N THR A 405 39.09 -19.85 19.69
CA THR A 405 40.45 -20.00 19.19
C THR A 405 40.77 -18.85 18.25
N TYR A 406 41.75 -18.05 18.67
CA TYR A 406 42.43 -16.95 17.96
C TYR A 406 42.82 -17.27 16.49
N TYR A 407 42.81 -18.54 16.12
CA TYR A 407 43.20 -19.07 14.81
C TYR A 407 41.99 -19.22 13.87
N GLY A 408 41.48 -18.10 13.35
CA GLY A 408 40.43 -18.06 12.31
C GLY A 408 39.34 -17.00 12.47
N GLY A 409 39.53 -15.99 13.34
CA GLY A 409 38.42 -15.20 13.91
C GLY A 409 37.87 -14.01 13.11
N ARG A 410 38.35 -13.70 11.90
CA ARG A 410 37.79 -12.59 11.10
C ARG A 410 37.82 -12.94 9.62
N VAL A 411 36.64 -13.13 9.03
CA VAL A 411 36.51 -13.56 7.63
C VAL A 411 36.07 -12.37 6.79
N SER A 412 36.82 -12.12 5.73
CA SER A 412 36.41 -11.22 4.66
C SER A 412 36.18 -12.02 3.40
N GLY A 413 34.98 -12.57 3.29
CA GLY A 413 34.64 -13.49 2.22
C GLY A 413 34.65 -12.82 0.86
N VAL A 414 35.02 -13.59 -0.18
CA VAL A 414 34.92 -13.16 -1.59
C VAL A 414 33.67 -13.69 -2.27
N ILE A 415 33.03 -14.71 -1.70
CA ILE A 415 31.81 -15.30 -2.25
C ILE A 415 30.60 -14.57 -1.66
N GLY A 416 30.02 -13.69 -2.48
CA GLY A 416 28.90 -12.84 -2.08
C GLY A 416 27.51 -13.44 -2.30
N ALA A 417 26.51 -12.67 -1.88
CA ALA A 417 25.11 -12.86 -2.22
C ALA A 417 24.77 -12.01 -3.45
N HIS A 418 24.45 -12.68 -4.56
CA HIS A 418 24.06 -12.05 -5.83
C HIS A 418 22.56 -12.23 -6.08
N VAL A 419 21.87 -11.14 -6.38
CA VAL A 419 20.44 -11.18 -6.76
C VAL A 419 20.17 -10.23 -7.92
N GLN A 420 19.15 -10.56 -8.71
CA GLN A 420 18.63 -9.66 -9.73
C GLN A 420 17.73 -8.59 -9.09
N PRO A 421 17.72 -7.35 -9.63
CA PRO A 421 16.79 -6.30 -9.20
C PRO A 421 15.34 -6.76 -9.31
N ALA A 422 14.53 -6.38 -8.33
CA ALA A 422 13.08 -6.51 -8.44
C ALA A 422 12.45 -5.38 -9.26
N ILE A 423 13.06 -4.20 -9.22
CA ILE A 423 12.71 -3.05 -10.06
C ILE A 423 13.94 -2.16 -10.21
N VAL A 424 14.03 -1.50 -11.37
CA VAL A 424 15.05 -0.53 -11.72
C VAL A 424 14.37 0.81 -12.02
N PHE A 425 14.96 1.89 -11.54
CA PHE A 425 14.57 3.26 -11.85
C PHE A 425 15.69 3.95 -12.60
N GLU A 426 15.44 4.25 -13.87
CA GLU A 426 16.37 4.99 -14.72
C GLU A 426 16.36 6.48 -14.36
N ASN A 427 17.53 7.12 -14.42
CA ASN A 427 17.73 8.55 -14.12
C ASN A 427 17.17 8.99 -12.75
N THR A 428 17.06 8.08 -11.80
CA THR A 428 16.50 8.35 -10.47
C THR A 428 17.46 7.82 -9.42
N ALA A 429 18.04 8.72 -8.63
CA ALA A 429 18.83 8.34 -7.46
C ALA A 429 17.89 8.17 -6.25
N LEU A 430 17.79 6.94 -5.76
CA LEU A 430 17.03 6.61 -4.56
C LEU A 430 17.90 6.77 -3.32
N THR A 431 17.37 7.41 -2.28
CA THR A 431 18.11 7.79 -1.08
C THR A 431 17.62 7.09 0.18
N SER A 432 16.38 6.59 0.19
CA SER A 432 15.80 5.93 1.36
C SER A 432 14.82 4.83 0.97
N VAL A 433 14.60 3.89 1.90
CA VAL A 433 13.55 2.87 1.80
C VAL A 433 12.88 2.71 3.16
N THR A 434 11.55 2.68 3.16
CA THR A 434 10.72 2.27 4.30
C THR A 434 9.86 1.11 3.88
N LEU A 435 9.73 0.10 4.74
CA LEU A 435 8.97 -1.11 4.45
C LEU A 435 7.75 -1.21 5.34
N THR A 436 6.68 -1.76 4.78
CA THR A 436 5.50 -2.16 5.55
C THR A 436 4.86 -3.39 4.92
N THR A 437 3.92 -3.99 5.63
CA THR A 437 3.10 -5.07 5.10
C THR A 437 1.62 -4.75 5.30
N THR A 438 0.82 -5.13 4.32
CA THR A 438 -0.59 -5.43 4.57
C THR A 438 -0.70 -6.92 4.88
N SER A 439 -1.90 -7.43 5.18
CA SER A 439 -2.06 -8.87 5.45
C SER A 439 -1.60 -9.79 4.30
N LYS A 440 -1.48 -9.27 3.07
CA LYS A 440 -1.10 -10.04 1.86
C LYS A 440 0.19 -9.54 1.21
N PHE A 441 0.38 -8.23 1.15
CA PHE A 441 1.39 -7.59 0.32
C PHE A 441 2.54 -7.04 1.16
N THR A 442 3.73 -7.00 0.57
CA THR A 442 4.90 -6.28 1.10
C THR A 442 5.06 -5.01 0.28
N VAL A 443 5.09 -3.86 0.95
CA VAL A 443 5.11 -2.54 0.32
C VAL A 443 6.39 -1.83 0.71
N ALA A 444 6.99 -1.12 -0.23
CA ALA A 444 8.12 -0.24 0.02
C ALA A 444 7.81 1.19 -0.44
N PHE A 445 8.19 2.15 0.40
CA PHE A 445 8.20 3.58 0.11
C PHE A 445 9.65 3.98 -0.16
N LEU A 446 9.91 4.63 -1.29
CA LEU A 446 11.26 4.96 -1.74
C LEU A 446 11.40 6.47 -1.82
N GLY A 447 12.34 7.05 -1.09
CA GLY A 447 12.70 8.45 -1.21
C GLY A 447 13.73 8.68 -2.31
N THR A 448 13.67 9.83 -2.97
CA THR A 448 14.57 10.20 -4.07
C THR A 448 15.46 11.38 -3.70
N SER A 449 16.55 11.56 -4.46
CA SER A 449 17.49 12.68 -4.32
C SER A 449 16.89 14.04 -4.68
N ASN A 450 15.84 14.08 -5.51
CA ASN A 450 15.10 15.29 -5.85
C ASN A 450 13.88 15.54 -4.93
N GLY A 451 13.72 14.77 -3.85
CA GLY A 451 12.72 15.05 -2.81
C GLY A 451 11.33 14.53 -3.10
N HIS A 452 11.24 13.47 -3.90
CA HIS A 452 10.01 12.78 -4.22
C HIS A 452 9.94 11.46 -3.46
N MET A 453 8.74 10.88 -3.44
CA MET A 453 8.49 9.54 -2.93
C MET A 453 7.78 8.69 -3.98
N LYS A 454 8.27 7.47 -4.16
CA LYS A 454 7.65 6.41 -4.96
C LYS A 454 7.10 5.31 -4.07
N LYS A 455 6.06 4.61 -4.54
CA LYS A 455 5.42 3.50 -3.83
C LYS A 455 5.43 2.23 -4.66
N ILE A 456 6.03 1.16 -4.15
CA ILE A 456 6.11 -0.12 -4.84
C ILE A 456 5.51 -1.25 -4.01
N VAL A 457 4.95 -2.24 -4.70
CA VAL A 457 4.61 -3.54 -4.13
C VAL A 457 5.64 -4.57 -4.59
N ILE A 458 6.21 -5.30 -3.64
CA ILE A 458 7.20 -6.35 -3.91
C ILE A 458 6.42 -7.65 -4.12
N GLU A 459 6.36 -8.10 -5.37
CA GLU A 459 5.59 -9.27 -5.80
C GLU A 459 6.44 -10.54 -5.70
N SER A 460 7.75 -10.42 -5.93
CA SER A 460 8.69 -11.53 -5.96
C SER A 460 10.13 -11.08 -5.66
N LYS A 461 11.07 -12.01 -5.50
CA LYS A 461 12.51 -11.72 -5.40
C LYS A 461 13.05 -10.83 -6.54
N THR A 462 12.49 -10.97 -7.74
CA THR A 462 12.95 -10.35 -8.98
C THR A 462 11.87 -9.53 -9.67
N ARG A 463 10.78 -9.21 -8.95
CA ARG A 463 9.67 -8.42 -9.51
C ARG A 463 9.01 -7.56 -8.44
N ALA A 464 9.01 -6.26 -8.68
CA ALA A 464 8.22 -5.28 -7.96
C ALA A 464 7.54 -4.34 -8.97
N ARG A 465 6.50 -3.65 -8.52
CA ARG A 465 5.69 -2.78 -9.38
C ARG A 465 5.34 -1.50 -8.65
N GLU A 466 5.51 -0.37 -9.31
CA GLU A 466 4.98 0.92 -8.87
C GLU A 466 3.46 0.93 -9.06
N TYR A 467 2.70 1.32 -8.02
CA TYR A 467 1.23 1.24 -8.02
C TYR A 467 0.53 2.59 -7.83
N ASP A 468 1.27 3.64 -7.51
CA ASP A 468 0.75 4.99 -7.33
C ASP A 468 1.65 5.96 -8.08
N ARG A 469 1.14 7.17 -8.32
CA ARG A 469 1.96 8.25 -8.88
C ARG A 469 3.02 8.68 -7.87
N GLU A 470 4.13 9.16 -8.40
CA GLU A 470 5.16 9.82 -7.61
C GLU A 470 4.58 11.02 -6.86
N LEU A 471 4.94 11.14 -5.58
CA LEU A 471 4.50 12.22 -4.71
C LEU A 471 5.66 13.16 -4.40
N VAL A 472 5.49 14.45 -4.71
CA VAL A 472 6.46 15.49 -4.39
C VAL A 472 6.38 15.82 -2.89
N ILE A 473 7.47 15.61 -2.16
CA ILE A 473 7.56 15.89 -0.73
C ILE A 473 8.26 17.23 -0.48
N ASP A 474 9.47 17.38 -1.03
CA ASP A 474 10.26 18.61 -0.94
C ASP A 474 11.14 18.78 -2.18
N GLU A 475 10.58 19.39 -3.22
CA GLU A 475 11.18 19.54 -4.55
C GLU A 475 12.64 20.03 -4.46
N GLY A 476 13.56 19.26 -5.05
CA GLY A 476 15.00 19.57 -5.11
C GLY A 476 15.78 19.27 -3.83
N SER A 477 15.14 18.78 -2.76
CA SER A 477 15.81 18.38 -1.52
C SER A 477 15.75 16.86 -1.32
N PRO A 478 16.88 16.13 -1.23
CA PRO A 478 16.89 14.70 -1.00
C PRO A 478 16.06 14.27 0.22
N ILE A 479 15.36 13.13 0.10
CA ILE A 479 14.73 12.49 1.26
C ILE A 479 15.79 11.74 2.05
N ASN A 480 15.91 12.01 3.35
CA ASN A 480 16.89 11.34 4.20
C ASN A 480 16.54 9.87 4.42
N GLN A 481 17.56 9.08 4.80
CA GLN A 481 17.43 7.64 5.09
C GLN A 481 16.52 7.35 6.28
N ASP A 482 16.57 8.21 7.30
CA ASP A 482 15.77 8.06 8.51
C ASP A 482 14.31 8.41 8.24
N THR A 483 13.51 7.35 8.22
CA THR A 483 12.09 7.34 7.90
C THR A 483 11.36 6.47 8.91
N TYR A 484 10.12 6.80 9.23
CA TYR A 484 9.33 6.07 10.22
C TYR A 484 7.91 5.81 9.71
N TYR A 485 7.48 4.56 9.81
CA TYR A 485 6.09 4.18 9.58
C TYR A 485 5.40 3.97 10.93
N ASP A 486 4.27 4.65 11.14
CA ASP A 486 3.62 4.64 12.45
C ASP A 486 3.01 3.30 12.82
N PHE A 487 2.91 3.09 14.13
CA PHE A 487 2.28 1.91 14.71
C PHE A 487 0.80 1.80 14.37
N ASP A 488 0.12 2.93 14.15
CA ASP A 488 -1.29 2.94 13.71
C ASP A 488 -1.47 2.48 12.26
N HIS A 489 -0.36 2.31 11.53
CA HIS A 489 -0.33 1.83 10.17
C HIS A 489 -1.08 2.73 9.17
N ARG A 490 -0.93 4.05 9.34
CA ARG A 490 -1.64 5.08 8.58
C ARG A 490 -0.70 6.10 7.95
N ASN A 491 0.40 6.44 8.61
CA ASN A 491 1.25 7.53 8.18
C ASN A 491 2.72 7.12 8.11
N LEU A 492 3.38 7.70 7.11
CA LEU A 492 4.80 7.68 6.91
C LEU A 492 5.37 9.05 7.24
N TYR A 493 6.41 9.07 8.05
CA TYR A 493 7.15 10.27 8.43
C TYR A 493 8.47 10.26 7.66
N LEU A 494 8.64 11.31 6.86
CA LEU A 494 9.79 11.51 5.98
C LEU A 494 10.49 12.80 6.38
N THR A 495 11.81 12.81 6.25
CA THR A 495 12.59 14.03 6.43
C THR A 495 13.36 14.37 5.16
N SER A 496 13.49 15.66 4.87
CA SER A 496 14.38 16.21 3.85
C SER A 496 15.48 17.03 4.52
N GLN A 497 16.16 17.94 3.81
CA GLN A 497 17.12 18.83 4.46
C GLN A 497 16.51 19.69 5.58
N ARG A 498 15.25 20.13 5.47
CA ARG A 498 14.67 21.10 6.43
C ARG A 498 13.23 20.81 6.82
N LEU A 499 12.64 19.80 6.20
CA LEU A 499 11.24 19.50 6.32
C LEU A 499 11.05 18.15 6.98
N VAL A 500 10.15 18.09 7.97
CA VAL A 500 9.53 16.85 8.42
C VAL A 500 8.13 16.79 7.82
N SER A 501 7.84 15.71 7.10
CA SER A 501 6.57 15.49 6.43
C SER A 501 5.89 14.26 6.97
N LYS A 502 4.61 14.38 7.29
CA LYS A 502 3.72 13.26 7.64
C LYS A 502 2.78 13.01 6.45
N VAL A 503 2.94 11.85 5.85
CA VAL A 503 2.26 11.45 4.62
C VAL A 503 1.33 10.27 4.93
N PRO A 504 0.02 10.36 4.63
CA PRO A 504 -0.85 9.20 4.62
C PRO A 504 -0.35 8.15 3.62
N VAL A 505 -0.30 6.89 4.03
CA VAL A 505 0.15 5.80 3.12
C VAL A 505 -0.83 5.51 2.00
N GLU A 506 -2.10 5.87 2.20
CA GLU A 506 -3.25 5.59 1.33
C GLU A 506 -4.02 6.86 0.97
N ASN A 507 -4.74 6.81 -0.15
CA ASN A 507 -5.77 7.79 -0.51
C ASN A 507 -6.90 7.08 -1.27
N CYS A 508 -7.47 6.04 -0.67
CA CYS A 508 -8.51 5.19 -1.25
C CYS A 508 -9.78 5.97 -1.59
N GLY A 509 -10.06 7.03 -0.83
CA GLY A 509 -11.22 7.91 -1.06
C GLY A 509 -11.23 8.59 -2.43
N GLN A 510 -10.10 8.63 -3.15
CA GLN A 510 -10.05 9.14 -4.53
C GLN A 510 -10.82 8.24 -5.53
N TYR A 511 -11.06 6.97 -5.19
CA TYR A 511 -11.75 6.01 -6.05
C TYR A 511 -13.24 5.95 -5.71
N SER A 512 -14.07 6.50 -6.59
CA SER A 512 -15.52 6.63 -6.40
C SER A 512 -16.34 5.38 -6.74
N SER A 513 -15.74 4.40 -7.43
CA SER A 513 -16.42 3.15 -7.82
C SER A 513 -15.58 1.92 -7.50
N CYS A 514 -16.25 0.78 -7.35
CA CYS A 514 -15.58 -0.50 -7.14
C CYS A 514 -14.54 -0.78 -8.25
N THR A 515 -14.93 -0.58 -9.50
CA THR A 515 -14.07 -0.86 -10.65
C THR A 515 -12.80 -0.02 -10.60
N THR A 516 -12.91 1.28 -10.31
CA THR A 516 -11.74 2.17 -10.16
C THR A 516 -10.89 1.82 -8.93
N CYS A 517 -11.52 1.45 -7.82
CA CYS A 517 -10.85 1.07 -6.57
C CYS A 517 -9.97 -0.16 -6.77
N LEU A 518 -10.53 -1.21 -7.39
CA LEU A 518 -9.80 -2.46 -7.62
C LEU A 518 -8.78 -2.35 -8.77
N ALA A 519 -9.07 -1.51 -9.77
CA ALA A 519 -8.13 -1.23 -10.86
C ALA A 519 -6.87 -0.48 -10.41
N SER A 520 -6.94 0.27 -9.30
CA SER A 520 -5.77 0.94 -8.72
C SER A 520 -4.64 -0.03 -8.37
N LYS A 521 -5.02 -1.25 -7.96
CA LYS A 521 -4.10 -2.27 -7.41
C LYS A 521 -3.24 -1.72 -6.27
N ASP A 522 -3.75 -0.70 -5.55
CA ASP A 522 -3.15 -0.19 -4.33
C ASP A 522 -3.31 -1.26 -3.23
N PRO A 523 -2.22 -1.77 -2.64
CA PRO A 523 -2.26 -2.82 -1.62
C PRO A 523 -3.06 -2.48 -0.35
N PHE A 524 -3.28 -1.19 -0.08
CA PHE A 524 -4.02 -0.70 1.08
C PHE A 524 -5.51 -0.54 0.81
N CYS A 525 -5.89 -0.33 -0.46
CA CYS A 525 -7.26 0.00 -0.84
C CYS A 525 -8.07 -1.24 -1.21
N GLY A 526 -9.28 -1.29 -0.69
CA GLY A 526 -10.28 -2.27 -1.06
C GLY A 526 -11.67 -1.68 -1.04
N TRP A 527 -12.57 -2.34 -1.76
CA TRP A 527 -13.96 -1.93 -1.87
C TRP A 527 -14.75 -2.41 -0.65
N CYS A 528 -15.23 -1.48 0.17
CA CYS A 528 -16.14 -1.79 1.26
C CYS A 528 -17.56 -1.90 0.71
N THR A 529 -17.95 -3.14 0.38
CA THR A 529 -19.12 -3.47 -0.44
C THR A 529 -20.38 -2.79 0.08
N LEU A 530 -20.73 -2.99 1.35
CA LEU A 530 -21.99 -2.47 1.91
C LEU A 530 -21.99 -0.97 2.18
N GLU A 531 -20.82 -0.34 2.25
CA GLU A 531 -20.69 1.12 2.45
C GLU A 531 -20.58 1.87 1.11
N ASN A 532 -20.46 1.15 -0.01
CA ASN A 532 -20.34 1.69 -1.37
C ASN A 532 -19.20 2.72 -1.50
N ARG A 533 -18.02 2.40 -0.95
CA ARG A 533 -16.83 3.26 -0.99
C ARG A 533 -15.53 2.46 -0.92
N CYS A 534 -14.47 3.03 -1.46
CA CYS A 534 -13.12 2.48 -1.39
C CYS A 534 -12.42 2.92 -0.09
N THR A 535 -11.89 1.98 0.68
CA THR A 535 -11.33 2.25 2.02
C THR A 535 -10.15 1.33 2.34
N LEU A 536 -9.41 1.69 3.40
CA LEU A 536 -8.64 0.71 4.16
C LEU A 536 -9.53 -0.40 4.73
N LYS A 537 -8.94 -1.58 4.95
CA LYS A 537 -9.63 -2.70 5.60
C LYS A 537 -10.13 -2.33 7.00
N SER A 538 -9.31 -1.64 7.79
CA SER A 538 -9.64 -1.21 9.16
C SER A 538 -10.77 -0.19 9.24
N ASN A 539 -11.03 0.54 8.15
CA ASN A 539 -12.10 1.53 8.06
C ASN A 539 -13.40 0.95 7.46
N CYS A 540 -13.44 -0.36 7.17
CA CYS A 540 -14.62 -1.05 6.67
C CYS A 540 -15.22 -1.93 7.76
N SER A 541 -16.49 -1.67 8.09
CA SER A 541 -17.18 -2.35 9.19
C SER A 541 -17.26 -3.87 8.95
N MET A 542 -16.85 -4.66 9.94
CA MET A 542 -16.86 -6.13 9.89
C MET A 542 -16.06 -6.76 8.74
N ALA A 543 -15.04 -6.06 8.22
CA ALA A 543 -14.20 -6.55 7.12
C ALA A 543 -13.44 -7.87 7.41
N ASP A 544 -13.29 -8.26 8.68
CA ASP A 544 -12.65 -9.53 9.07
C ASP A 544 -13.62 -10.72 9.06
N GLN A 545 -14.93 -10.50 9.06
CA GLN A 545 -15.91 -11.59 9.13
C GLN A 545 -16.11 -12.31 7.79
N SER A 546 -15.99 -11.59 6.68
CA SER A 546 -16.13 -12.15 5.33
C SER A 546 -15.29 -11.38 4.31
N SER A 547 -14.69 -12.12 3.37
CA SER A 547 -14.00 -11.53 2.21
C SER A 547 -14.92 -10.76 1.26
N ASP A 548 -16.24 -10.94 1.38
CA ASP A 548 -17.21 -10.28 0.52
C ASP A 548 -17.56 -8.86 0.97
N ARG A 549 -17.30 -8.54 2.25
CA ARG A 549 -17.48 -7.20 2.80
C ARG A 549 -16.39 -6.23 2.35
N TRP A 550 -15.13 -6.70 2.25
CA TRP A 550 -13.99 -5.88 1.81
C TRP A 550 -13.16 -6.59 0.73
N LYS A 551 -13.31 -6.14 -0.52
CA LYS A 551 -12.75 -6.80 -1.71
C LYS A 551 -11.49 -6.07 -2.22
N ILE A 552 -10.47 -6.82 -2.67
CA ILE A 552 -9.18 -6.28 -3.16
C ILE A 552 -8.71 -6.83 -4.52
N LEU A 553 -9.16 -8.03 -4.93
CA LEU A 553 -8.72 -8.70 -6.17
C LEU A 553 -9.86 -9.43 -6.91
N THR A 554 -11.07 -9.47 -6.35
CA THR A 554 -12.24 -10.16 -6.92
C THR A 554 -13.06 -9.20 -7.78
N ASN A 555 -13.92 -9.73 -8.65
CA ASN A 555 -14.85 -8.88 -9.41
C ASN A 555 -15.76 -8.07 -8.48
N CYS A 556 -16.19 -6.91 -8.98
CA CYS A 556 -17.17 -6.09 -8.31
C CYS A 556 -18.51 -6.81 -8.22
N ILE A 557 -19.20 -6.63 -7.09
CA ILE A 557 -20.54 -7.17 -6.93
C ILE A 557 -21.49 -6.50 -7.93
N ALA A 558 -22.33 -7.29 -8.57
CA ALA A 558 -23.28 -6.83 -9.57
C ALA A 558 -24.55 -7.69 -9.54
N ILE A 559 -25.65 -7.13 -10.05
CA ILE A 559 -26.85 -7.92 -10.36
C ILE A 559 -26.59 -8.55 -11.73
N ASP A 560 -26.24 -9.84 -11.77
CA ASP A 560 -25.87 -10.56 -12.99
C ASP A 560 -27.07 -10.86 -13.88
N ASN A 561 -28.21 -11.18 -13.26
CA ASN A 561 -29.46 -11.42 -13.96
C ASN A 561 -30.67 -11.03 -13.11
N ILE A 562 -31.75 -10.62 -13.77
CA ILE A 562 -33.06 -10.35 -13.17
C ILE A 562 -34.10 -11.17 -13.92
N SER A 563 -34.87 -11.99 -13.20
CA SER A 563 -35.95 -12.80 -13.76
C SER A 563 -37.27 -12.54 -13.03
N PRO A 564 -38.36 -12.17 -13.73
CA PRO A 564 -38.39 -11.81 -15.16
C PRO A 564 -37.60 -10.51 -15.44
N PRO A 565 -37.17 -10.26 -16.69
CA PRO A 565 -36.34 -9.09 -17.03
C PRO A 565 -37.11 -7.75 -17.04
N MET A 566 -38.44 -7.81 -16.97
CA MET A 566 -39.34 -6.64 -16.94
C MET A 566 -40.65 -7.03 -16.26
N ALA A 567 -41.40 -6.04 -15.78
CA ALA A 567 -42.68 -6.25 -15.11
C ALA A 567 -43.78 -5.27 -15.55
N SER A 568 -45.01 -5.75 -15.51
CA SER A 568 -46.19 -4.91 -15.66
C SER A 568 -46.37 -4.01 -14.44
N SER A 569 -46.79 -2.77 -14.66
CA SER A 569 -47.07 -1.79 -13.59
C SER A 569 -48.35 -2.06 -12.80
N ILE A 570 -49.21 -2.97 -13.29
CA ILE A 570 -50.51 -3.28 -12.67
C ILE A 570 -50.48 -4.54 -11.79
N GLU A 571 -49.37 -5.28 -11.77
CA GLU A 571 -49.22 -6.53 -11.02
C GLU A 571 -48.02 -6.50 -10.06
N ASP A 572 -48.19 -7.19 -8.93
CA ASP A 572 -47.13 -7.40 -7.95
C ASP A 572 -46.42 -8.71 -8.29
N ILE A 573 -45.22 -8.62 -8.86
CA ILE A 573 -44.43 -9.76 -9.33
C ILE A 573 -43.20 -9.93 -8.44
N THR A 574 -42.82 -11.17 -8.15
CA THR A 574 -41.54 -11.46 -7.49
C THR A 574 -40.42 -11.51 -8.52
N LEU A 575 -39.42 -10.64 -8.35
CA LEU A 575 -38.18 -10.62 -9.11
C LEU A 575 -37.14 -11.48 -8.41
N TYR A 576 -36.49 -12.37 -9.15
CA TYR A 576 -35.36 -13.18 -8.70
C TYR A 576 -34.08 -12.61 -9.30
N MET A 577 -33.14 -12.23 -8.44
CA MET A 577 -31.88 -11.62 -8.84
C MET A 577 -30.70 -12.52 -8.49
N SER A 578 -29.88 -12.80 -9.49
CA SER A 578 -28.61 -13.49 -9.29
C SER A 578 -27.54 -12.47 -8.90
N ILE A 579 -27.01 -12.60 -7.68
CA ILE A 579 -25.97 -11.71 -7.14
C ILE A 579 -24.91 -12.58 -6.49
N ILE A 580 -23.74 -12.70 -7.13
CA ILE A 580 -22.60 -13.45 -6.61
C ILE A 580 -21.95 -12.64 -5.48
N ASP A 581 -21.45 -13.33 -4.45
CA ASP A 581 -20.70 -12.74 -3.32
C ASP A 581 -21.46 -11.67 -2.52
N ILE A 582 -22.79 -11.76 -2.42
CA ILE A 582 -23.55 -10.90 -1.49
C ILE A 582 -23.29 -11.34 -0.04
N PRO A 583 -22.89 -10.44 0.88
CA PRO A 583 -22.69 -10.80 2.29
C PRO A 583 -23.97 -11.40 2.90
N ARG A 584 -23.90 -12.61 3.48
CA ARG A 584 -25.10 -13.33 3.97
C ARG A 584 -25.49 -12.97 5.41
N ASP A 585 -24.61 -12.26 6.08
CA ASP A 585 -24.68 -11.83 7.47
C ASP A 585 -25.31 -10.43 7.62
N SER A 586 -26.07 -9.98 6.61
CA SER A 586 -26.70 -8.66 6.55
C SER A 586 -28.14 -8.73 6.05
N ASN A 587 -28.93 -7.73 6.44
CA ASN A 587 -30.29 -7.54 5.95
C ASN A 587 -30.34 -6.51 4.83
N TYR A 588 -31.25 -6.73 3.88
CA TYR A 588 -31.33 -5.95 2.65
C TYR A 588 -32.76 -5.48 2.36
N SER A 589 -32.89 -4.41 1.58
CA SER A 589 -34.12 -4.06 0.89
C SER A 589 -33.87 -3.75 -0.58
N CYS A 590 -34.87 -4.00 -1.42
CA CYS A 590 -34.85 -3.58 -2.82
C CYS A 590 -35.43 -2.18 -2.93
N VAL A 591 -34.72 -1.29 -3.61
CA VAL A 591 -35.12 0.09 -3.82
C VAL A 591 -35.32 0.33 -5.31
N PHE A 592 -36.54 0.70 -5.69
CA PHE A 592 -36.90 1.05 -7.05
C PHE A 592 -36.97 2.55 -7.17
N ASP A 593 -36.11 3.13 -8.00
CA ASP A 593 -36.00 4.57 -8.20
C ASP A 593 -36.36 4.96 -9.64
N PHE A 594 -37.37 5.83 -9.78
CA PHE A 594 -37.85 6.35 -11.06
C PHE A 594 -37.34 7.76 -11.37
N GLY A 595 -36.41 8.28 -10.57
CA GLY A 595 -35.83 9.62 -10.64
C GLY A 595 -36.53 10.60 -9.70
N ASP A 596 -37.85 10.75 -9.84
CA ASP A 596 -38.69 11.61 -9.00
C ASP A 596 -39.31 10.87 -7.81
N LYS A 597 -39.39 9.54 -7.88
CA LYS A 597 -40.09 8.69 -6.91
C LYS A 597 -39.28 7.45 -6.59
N GLN A 598 -39.23 7.10 -5.30
CA GLN A 598 -38.49 5.96 -4.81
C GLN A 598 -39.34 5.13 -3.84
N GLN A 599 -39.31 3.80 -3.99
CA GLN A 599 -40.01 2.88 -3.09
C GLN A 599 -39.13 1.68 -2.75
N ALA A 600 -39.10 1.32 -1.46
CA ALA A 600 -38.41 0.14 -0.98
C ALA A 600 -39.38 -1.04 -0.76
N THR A 601 -38.93 -2.26 -1.05
CA THR A 601 -39.64 -3.52 -0.79
C THR A 601 -38.76 -4.52 -0.03
N SER A 602 -39.41 -5.43 0.69
CA SER A 602 -38.74 -6.47 1.49
C SER A 602 -38.03 -7.49 0.60
N VAL A 603 -36.87 -7.97 1.06
CA VAL A 603 -36.06 -8.99 0.41
C VAL A 603 -36.30 -10.36 1.05
N SER A 604 -36.31 -11.40 0.22
CA SER A 604 -36.21 -12.81 0.63
C SER A 604 -35.01 -13.48 -0.05
N SER A 605 -34.29 -14.37 0.64
CA SER A 605 -33.18 -15.12 0.05
C SER A 605 -33.66 -16.21 -0.90
N TRP A 606 -32.89 -16.49 -1.96
CA TRP A 606 -33.05 -17.67 -2.82
C TRP A 606 -31.68 -18.22 -3.24
N ASN A 607 -31.65 -19.39 -3.88
CA ASN A 607 -30.41 -20.17 -4.08
C ASN A 607 -29.25 -19.43 -4.76
N PHE A 608 -29.53 -18.42 -5.59
CA PHE A 608 -28.53 -17.71 -6.39
C PHE A 608 -28.41 -16.21 -6.06
N GLY A 609 -29.03 -15.75 -4.96
CA GLY A 609 -28.96 -14.35 -4.54
C GLY A 609 -30.17 -13.94 -3.72
N ILE A 610 -30.86 -12.89 -4.18
CA ILE A 610 -32.00 -12.29 -3.47
C ILE A 610 -33.23 -12.18 -4.37
N SER A 611 -34.41 -12.16 -3.75
CA SER A 611 -35.69 -11.99 -4.41
C SER A 611 -36.49 -10.87 -3.76
N CYS A 612 -37.23 -10.11 -4.56
CA CYS A 612 -37.99 -8.95 -4.11
C CYS A 612 -39.33 -8.88 -4.83
N LYS A 613 -40.38 -8.44 -4.14
CA LYS A 613 -41.64 -8.08 -4.81
C LYS A 613 -41.52 -6.70 -5.45
N THR A 614 -42.11 -6.52 -6.62
CA THR A 614 -42.27 -5.19 -7.23
C THR A 614 -43.15 -4.31 -6.33
N PRO A 615 -42.89 -2.99 -6.27
CA PRO A 615 -43.75 -2.08 -5.55
C PRO A 615 -45.04 -1.83 -6.31
N GLN A 616 -46.07 -1.36 -5.60
CA GLN A 616 -47.33 -0.96 -6.23
C GLN A 616 -47.14 0.33 -7.03
N ILE A 617 -46.81 0.19 -8.32
CA ILE A 617 -46.45 1.32 -9.18
C ILE A 617 -47.62 2.29 -9.37
N PHE A 618 -48.84 1.77 -9.42
CA PHE A 618 -50.05 2.60 -9.57
C PHE A 618 -50.20 3.62 -8.42
N SER A 619 -49.99 3.21 -7.16
CA SER A 619 -50.10 4.12 -6.01
C SER A 619 -48.99 5.16 -5.95
N LEU A 620 -47.85 4.89 -6.62
CA LEU A 620 -46.77 5.86 -6.74
C LEU A 620 -47.11 6.94 -7.77
N GLY A 621 -48.08 6.73 -8.67
CA GLY A 621 -48.44 7.70 -9.70
C GLY A 621 -47.30 7.98 -10.68
N VAL A 622 -46.53 6.95 -11.03
CA VAL A 622 -45.42 7.06 -11.97
C VAL A 622 -45.97 7.34 -13.37
N ASP A 623 -45.50 8.42 -14.01
CA ASP A 623 -45.82 8.69 -15.41
C ASP A 623 -44.98 7.82 -16.34
N PHE A 624 -45.64 7.03 -17.19
CA PHE A 624 -45.04 6.11 -18.17
C PHE A 624 -44.80 6.75 -19.53
N GLY A 625 -45.21 8.01 -19.72
CA GLY A 625 -45.04 8.75 -20.96
C GLY A 625 -45.70 8.08 -22.18
N PRO A 626 -45.40 8.59 -23.39
CA PRO A 626 -46.03 8.11 -24.63
C PRO A 626 -45.55 6.72 -25.07
N THR A 627 -44.43 6.24 -24.52
CA THR A 627 -43.88 4.91 -24.82
C THR A 627 -44.59 3.80 -24.05
N GLY A 628 -45.32 4.13 -22.98
CA GLY A 628 -45.94 3.12 -22.10
C GLY A 628 -44.92 2.27 -21.34
N SER A 629 -43.67 2.70 -21.25
CA SER A 629 -42.60 2.01 -20.52
C SER A 629 -41.67 3.00 -19.84
N LYS A 630 -41.19 2.65 -18.65
CA LYS A 630 -40.27 3.47 -17.87
C LYS A 630 -39.24 2.59 -17.18
N ASN A 631 -37.99 3.04 -17.23
CA ASN A 631 -36.90 2.37 -16.53
C ASN A 631 -36.84 2.87 -15.08
N ALA A 632 -36.78 1.93 -14.15
CA ALA A 632 -36.39 2.17 -12.77
C ALA A 632 -34.93 1.74 -12.57
N THR A 633 -34.20 2.46 -11.75
CA THR A 633 -32.93 1.99 -11.20
C THR A 633 -33.25 1.09 -10.02
N LEU A 634 -33.20 -0.23 -10.22
CA LEU A 634 -33.35 -1.22 -9.16
C LEU A 634 -32.03 -1.35 -8.41
N SER A 635 -32.02 -0.97 -7.14
CA SER A 635 -30.85 -0.98 -6.29
C SER A 635 -31.05 -1.82 -5.04
N ILE A 636 -29.97 -2.41 -4.51
CA ILE A 636 -29.99 -3.13 -3.25
C ILE A 636 -29.43 -2.21 -2.16
N ARG A 637 -30.20 -2.03 -1.10
CA ARG A 637 -29.83 -1.25 0.08
C ARG A 637 -29.44 -2.17 1.22
N SER A 638 -28.29 -1.91 1.83
CA SER A 638 -27.95 -2.52 3.12
C SER A 638 -28.75 -1.84 4.23
N GLU A 639 -29.43 -2.64 5.05
CA GLU A 639 -30.17 -2.10 6.20
C GLU A 639 -29.24 -1.73 7.37
N GLU A 640 -27.99 -2.19 7.35
CA GLU A 640 -26.94 -1.82 8.31
C GLU A 640 -26.40 -0.41 8.01
N THR A 641 -25.98 -0.15 6.76
CA THR A 641 -25.32 1.11 6.38
C THR A 641 -26.27 2.14 5.77
N LYS A 642 -27.50 1.72 5.42
CA LYS A 642 -28.50 2.48 4.65
C LYS A 642 -28.03 2.93 3.27
N LYS A 643 -26.92 2.38 2.76
CA LYS A 643 -26.37 2.71 1.43
C LYS A 643 -26.88 1.76 0.35
N LEU A 644 -27.13 2.32 -0.83
CA LEU A 644 -27.28 1.57 -2.07
C LEU A 644 -25.90 1.16 -2.56
N PHE A 645 -25.67 -0.12 -2.83
CA PHE A 645 -24.33 -0.61 -3.19
C PHE A 645 -24.26 -1.41 -4.49
N VAL A 646 -25.40 -1.87 -5.00
CA VAL A 646 -25.51 -2.48 -6.33
C VAL A 646 -26.77 -1.95 -6.98
N SER A 647 -26.70 -1.65 -8.28
CA SER A 647 -27.83 -1.15 -9.05
C SER A 647 -27.84 -1.70 -10.47
N ARG A 648 -29.03 -1.90 -11.03
CA ARG A 648 -29.24 -2.24 -12.45
C ARG A 648 -30.56 -1.64 -12.93
N TYR A 649 -30.63 -1.27 -14.21
CA TYR A 649 -31.89 -0.82 -14.80
C TYR A 649 -32.88 -1.99 -14.89
N PHE A 650 -34.13 -1.69 -14.54
CA PHE A 650 -35.25 -2.61 -14.65
C PHE A 650 -36.44 -1.89 -15.29
N THR A 651 -37.05 -2.49 -16.31
CA THR A 651 -38.10 -1.84 -17.07
C THR A 651 -39.48 -2.23 -16.54
N PHE A 652 -40.29 -1.22 -16.23
CA PHE A 652 -41.72 -1.38 -16.04
C PHE A 652 -42.47 -0.94 -17.29
N TYR A 653 -43.60 -1.59 -17.57
CA TYR A 653 -44.50 -1.18 -18.65
C TYR A 653 -45.94 -1.01 -18.17
N ASN A 654 -46.66 -0.09 -18.81
CA ASN A 654 -48.07 0.15 -18.63
C ASN A 654 -48.74 0.24 -20.00
N CYS A 655 -49.42 -0.83 -20.40
CA CYS A 655 -50.10 -0.89 -21.69
C CYS A 655 -51.32 0.06 -21.77
N GLY A 656 -51.93 0.43 -20.63
CA GLY A 656 -53.04 1.38 -20.60
C GLY A 656 -52.62 2.84 -20.76
N SER A 657 -51.37 3.18 -20.43
CA SER A 657 -50.81 4.52 -20.58
C SER A 657 -50.30 4.83 -22.00
N PHE A 658 -50.29 3.85 -22.90
CA PHE A 658 -49.89 4.06 -24.27
C PHE A 658 -50.89 4.99 -24.98
N SER A 659 -50.51 6.24 -25.21
CA SER A 659 -51.31 7.16 -26.02
C SER A 659 -51.07 6.87 -27.50
N LYS A 660 -52.11 6.46 -28.23
CA LYS A 660 -52.08 6.37 -29.70
C LYS A 660 -51.77 7.74 -30.28
N GLN A 661 -50.50 8.04 -30.55
CA GLN A 661 -50.13 9.18 -31.39
C GLN A 661 -50.10 8.72 -32.85
N ILE A 662 -51.08 9.18 -33.62
CA ILE A 662 -51.14 8.99 -35.07
C ILE A 662 -50.17 9.99 -35.69
N TYR A 663 -49.11 9.50 -36.33
CA TYR A 663 -48.24 10.29 -37.20
C TYR A 663 -48.44 9.79 -38.65
N GLY A 664 -49.38 10.42 -39.37
CA GLY A 664 -49.75 10.00 -40.73
C GLY A 664 -50.31 8.57 -40.79
N ASP A 665 -49.99 7.83 -41.86
CA ASP A 665 -50.49 6.46 -42.13
C ASP A 665 -49.79 5.35 -41.33
N ARG A 666 -48.90 5.68 -40.38
CA ARG A 666 -48.22 4.69 -39.53
C ARG A 666 -48.58 4.86 -38.06
N MET A 667 -49.36 3.91 -37.54
CA MET A 667 -49.52 3.74 -36.09
C MET A 667 -48.18 3.31 -35.48
N ARG A 668 -47.69 4.02 -34.46
CA ARG A 668 -46.64 3.46 -33.59
C ARG A 668 -47.23 2.22 -32.92
N GLN A 669 -46.61 1.06 -33.16
CA GLN A 669 -46.93 -0.15 -32.42
C GLN A 669 -46.54 0.08 -30.94
N GLY A 670 -47.45 -0.24 -30.01
CA GLY A 670 -47.12 -0.28 -28.59
C GLY A 670 -45.96 -1.25 -28.31
N PRO A 671 -45.32 -1.18 -27.13
CA PRO A 671 -44.19 -2.04 -26.77
C PRO A 671 -44.45 -3.50 -27.13
N THR A 672 -43.47 -4.22 -27.68
CA THR A 672 -43.58 -5.65 -28.10
C THR A 672 -44.07 -6.58 -27.00
N PHE A 673 -43.97 -6.15 -25.75
CA PHE A 673 -44.30 -6.90 -24.54
C PHE A 673 -45.75 -6.70 -24.08
N CYS A 674 -46.47 -5.72 -24.63
CA CYS A 674 -47.88 -5.60 -24.34
C CYS A 674 -48.65 -6.75 -24.99
N PRO A 675 -49.65 -7.32 -24.31
CA PRO A 675 -50.48 -8.36 -24.91
C PRO A 675 -51.14 -7.83 -26.18
N LYS A 676 -51.09 -8.60 -27.25
CA LYS A 676 -51.69 -8.25 -28.56
C LYS A 676 -52.49 -9.42 -29.10
N ILE A 677 -53.66 -9.13 -29.65
CA ILE A 677 -54.48 -10.09 -30.39
C ILE A 677 -54.10 -9.99 -31.86
N ASP A 678 -53.73 -11.13 -32.43
CA ASP A 678 -53.50 -11.29 -33.85
C ASP A 678 -54.85 -11.58 -34.51
N LYS A 679 -55.45 -10.53 -35.09
CA LYS A 679 -56.76 -10.60 -35.76
C LYS A 679 -56.72 -11.57 -36.95
N GLY A 680 -55.66 -11.53 -37.75
CA GLY A 680 -55.53 -12.37 -38.94
C GLY A 680 -55.51 -13.86 -38.60
N ARG A 681 -54.86 -14.23 -37.49
CA ARG A 681 -54.83 -15.61 -37.02
C ARG A 681 -56.05 -16.01 -36.21
N THR A 682 -56.69 -15.07 -35.50
CA THR A 682 -57.92 -15.34 -34.75
C THR A 682 -59.10 -15.61 -35.69
N GLY A 683 -59.19 -14.92 -36.83
CA GLY A 683 -60.26 -15.08 -37.81
C GLY A 683 -61.61 -14.51 -37.35
N GLU A 684 -62.63 -14.65 -38.20
CA GLU A 684 -64.00 -14.22 -37.90
C GLU A 684 -64.70 -15.16 -36.90
N VAL A 685 -65.42 -14.60 -35.93
CA VAL A 685 -66.03 -15.36 -34.84
C VAL A 685 -67.56 -15.39 -34.96
N TYR A 686 -68.10 -16.51 -35.43
CA TYR A 686 -69.56 -16.71 -35.55
C TYR A 686 -70.16 -17.37 -34.31
N ILE A 687 -71.06 -16.70 -33.59
CA ILE A 687 -71.76 -17.27 -32.42
C ILE A 687 -73.24 -17.41 -32.75
N HIS A 688 -73.77 -18.64 -32.79
CA HIS A 688 -75.20 -18.87 -33.03
C HIS A 688 -76.03 -18.45 -31.83
N ASN A 689 -77.21 -17.86 -32.09
CA ASN A 689 -78.14 -17.46 -31.04
C ASN A 689 -78.58 -18.68 -30.21
N ASN A 690 -78.75 -18.52 -28.90
CA ASN A 690 -79.09 -19.58 -27.94
C ASN A 690 -78.08 -20.75 -27.86
N THR A 691 -76.81 -20.53 -28.22
CA THR A 691 -75.74 -21.52 -28.05
C THR A 691 -74.62 -20.99 -27.18
N SER A 692 -73.96 -21.87 -26.43
CA SER A 692 -72.66 -21.59 -25.82
C SER A 692 -71.55 -21.89 -26.83
N LYS A 693 -70.54 -21.02 -26.93
CA LYS A 693 -69.40 -21.23 -27.84
C LYS A 693 -68.08 -20.90 -27.15
N GLU A 694 -67.08 -21.74 -27.38
CA GLU A 694 -65.69 -21.41 -27.06
C GLU A 694 -65.07 -20.63 -28.23
N VAL A 695 -64.57 -19.44 -27.93
CA VAL A 695 -63.87 -18.57 -28.89
C VAL A 695 -62.39 -18.62 -28.58
N VAL A 696 -61.60 -19.13 -29.52
CA VAL A 696 -60.14 -19.16 -29.42
C VAL A 696 -59.59 -17.84 -29.93
N ILE A 697 -58.82 -17.14 -29.11
CA ILE A 697 -58.15 -15.88 -29.44
C ILE A 697 -56.66 -16.16 -29.54
N ILE A 698 -56.08 -15.87 -30.70
CA ILE A 698 -54.65 -16.03 -30.97
C ILE A 698 -53.97 -14.67 -30.87
N GLY A 699 -52.81 -14.64 -30.24
CA GLY A 699 -52.08 -13.41 -30.01
C GLY A 699 -50.65 -13.65 -29.55
N SER A 700 -50.09 -12.63 -28.89
CA SER A 700 -48.74 -12.67 -28.31
C SER A 700 -48.71 -11.98 -26.95
N SER A 701 -47.73 -12.37 -26.14
CA SER A 701 -47.43 -11.75 -24.85
C SER A 701 -48.58 -11.79 -23.84
N PHE A 702 -49.39 -12.86 -23.80
CA PHE A 702 -50.41 -13.05 -22.76
C PHE A 702 -49.77 -13.47 -21.41
N PRO A 703 -49.76 -12.62 -20.36
CA PRO A 703 -49.19 -12.94 -19.04
C PRO A 703 -49.99 -14.00 -18.25
N GLU A 704 -49.30 -14.71 -17.35
CA GLU A 704 -49.93 -15.56 -16.33
C GLU A 704 -50.41 -14.72 -15.15
N ILE A 705 -51.70 -14.78 -14.84
CA ILE A 705 -52.32 -13.99 -13.76
C ILE A 705 -52.55 -14.89 -12.55
N ARG A 706 -51.87 -14.62 -11.43
CA ARG A 706 -51.93 -15.48 -10.22
C ARG A 706 -53.00 -15.09 -9.18
N ASN A 707 -53.57 -13.88 -9.26
CA ASN A 707 -54.51 -13.36 -8.26
C ASN A 707 -55.82 -12.89 -8.89
N GLY A 708 -56.90 -13.70 -8.81
CA GLY A 708 -58.34 -13.32 -8.80
C GLY A 708 -58.95 -12.42 -9.89
N SER A 709 -58.15 -11.69 -10.66
CA SER A 709 -58.52 -10.74 -11.70
C SER A 709 -57.98 -11.24 -13.05
N GLY A 710 -58.42 -12.46 -13.41
CA GLY A 710 -58.05 -13.11 -14.66
C GLY A 710 -58.57 -12.36 -15.89
N TYR A 711 -58.26 -12.89 -17.07
CA TYR A 711 -58.75 -12.35 -18.33
C TYR A 711 -60.29 -12.32 -18.37
N LYS A 712 -60.85 -11.32 -19.03
CA LYS A 712 -62.30 -11.19 -19.29
C LYS A 712 -62.52 -10.82 -20.74
N CYS A 713 -63.31 -11.63 -21.44
CA CYS A 713 -63.79 -11.29 -22.77
C CYS A 713 -65.14 -10.59 -22.64
N ILE A 714 -65.27 -9.42 -23.23
CA ILE A 714 -66.45 -8.57 -23.19
C ILE A 714 -66.97 -8.46 -24.62
N ILE A 715 -68.18 -8.99 -24.85
CA ILE A 715 -68.85 -8.91 -26.14
C ILE A 715 -69.92 -7.82 -26.02
N GLY A 716 -69.68 -6.71 -26.71
CA GLY A 716 -70.60 -5.57 -26.79
C GLY A 716 -71.51 -5.70 -28.00
N THR A 717 -72.79 -5.97 -27.77
CA THR A 717 -73.83 -6.17 -28.80
C THR A 717 -74.73 -4.94 -28.99
N GLY A 718 -74.34 -3.78 -28.43
CA GLY A 718 -75.10 -2.53 -28.54
C GLY A 718 -76.47 -2.58 -27.83
N ALA A 719 -77.46 -1.89 -28.39
CA ALA A 719 -78.82 -1.80 -27.83
C ALA A 719 -79.65 -3.10 -27.90
N TYR A 720 -79.12 -4.15 -28.54
CA TYR A 720 -79.83 -5.40 -28.82
C TYR A 720 -79.70 -6.45 -27.72
N SER A 721 -79.04 -6.11 -26.61
CA SER A 721 -79.04 -6.90 -25.38
C SER A 721 -79.05 -6.00 -24.13
N ASN A 722 -79.51 -6.54 -22.98
CA ASN A 722 -79.42 -5.88 -21.67
C ASN A 722 -77.97 -5.83 -21.16
N GLY A 723 -77.08 -5.17 -21.91
CA GLY A 723 -75.68 -4.90 -21.56
C GLY A 723 -74.65 -5.89 -22.10
N ASN A 724 -73.37 -5.52 -21.94
CA ASN A 724 -72.23 -6.30 -22.44
C ASN A 724 -72.18 -7.72 -21.84
N ILE A 725 -71.94 -8.71 -22.69
CA ILE A 725 -71.78 -10.10 -22.27
C ILE A 725 -70.35 -10.30 -21.78
N LYS A 726 -70.20 -10.79 -20.56
CA LYS A 726 -68.89 -11.12 -19.97
C LYS A 726 -68.68 -12.63 -20.03
N ALA A 727 -67.67 -13.06 -20.77
CA ALA A 727 -67.27 -14.45 -20.87
C ALA A 727 -66.07 -14.73 -19.95
N VAL A 728 -66.06 -15.92 -19.36
CA VAL A 728 -64.93 -16.43 -18.57
C VAL A 728 -63.82 -16.81 -19.53
N VAL A 729 -62.58 -16.51 -19.18
CA VAL A 729 -61.43 -16.73 -20.06
C VAL A 729 -60.42 -17.65 -19.40
N THR A 730 -60.01 -18.66 -20.15
CA THR A 730 -58.92 -19.57 -19.77
C THR A 730 -57.70 -19.22 -20.60
N ARG A 731 -56.57 -18.94 -19.94
CA ARG A 731 -55.29 -18.78 -20.64
C ARG A 731 -54.70 -20.15 -20.93
N VAL A 732 -54.50 -20.46 -22.22
CA VAL A 732 -53.89 -21.73 -22.66
C VAL A 732 -52.37 -21.60 -22.69
N SER A 733 -51.86 -20.49 -23.23
CA SER A 733 -50.42 -20.23 -23.35
C SER A 733 -50.13 -18.72 -23.44
N GLY A 734 -48.88 -18.34 -23.66
CA GLY A 734 -48.50 -16.95 -23.95
C GLY A 734 -49.04 -16.40 -25.28
N THR A 735 -49.66 -17.24 -26.11
CA THR A 735 -50.16 -16.89 -27.45
C THR A 735 -51.62 -17.26 -27.68
N GLU A 736 -52.29 -17.87 -26.70
CA GLU A 736 -53.66 -18.36 -26.87
C GLU A 736 -54.52 -18.16 -25.61
N LEU A 737 -55.69 -17.57 -25.81
CA LEU A 737 -56.76 -17.43 -24.83
C LEU A 737 -58.03 -18.12 -25.34
N LYS A 738 -58.81 -18.69 -24.43
CA LYS A 738 -60.13 -19.28 -24.72
C LYS A 738 -61.21 -18.53 -23.98
N CYS A 739 -62.07 -17.80 -24.69
CA CYS A 739 -63.26 -17.20 -24.11
C CYS A 739 -64.41 -18.20 -24.15
N HIS A 740 -64.95 -18.56 -22.99
CA HIS A 740 -66.14 -19.41 -22.89
C HIS A 740 -67.38 -18.52 -22.86
N VAL A 741 -67.99 -18.33 -24.04
CA VAL A 741 -69.21 -17.52 -24.17
C VAL A 741 -70.40 -18.34 -23.64
N PRO A 742 -71.09 -17.86 -22.59
CA PRO A 742 -72.22 -18.59 -22.02
C PRO A 742 -73.42 -18.60 -22.97
N LEU A 743 -74.32 -19.56 -22.78
CA LEU A 743 -75.58 -19.60 -23.51
C LEU A 743 -76.38 -18.31 -23.23
N ARG A 744 -76.64 -17.54 -24.28
CA ARG A 744 -77.34 -16.26 -24.21
C ARG A 744 -78.22 -16.11 -25.44
N SER A 745 -79.40 -15.53 -25.22
CA SER A 745 -80.31 -15.11 -26.28
C SER A 745 -80.06 -13.64 -26.59
N TYR A 746 -79.91 -13.31 -27.87
CA TYR A 746 -79.70 -11.96 -28.37
C TYR A 746 -80.89 -11.53 -29.23
N GLY A 747 -81.31 -10.27 -29.12
CA GLY A 747 -82.20 -9.68 -30.11
C GLY A 747 -81.44 -9.57 -31.43
N LEU A 748 -81.95 -10.20 -32.49
CA LEU A 748 -81.34 -10.10 -33.82
C LEU A 748 -82.02 -8.98 -34.60
N PRO A 749 -81.27 -8.17 -35.36
CA PRO A 749 -81.84 -7.27 -36.35
C PRO A 749 -82.48 -8.08 -37.50
N ASP A 750 -83.32 -7.44 -38.30
CA ASP A 750 -84.06 -8.09 -39.40
C ASP A 750 -83.15 -8.78 -40.44
N THR A 751 -81.87 -8.42 -40.47
CA THR A 751 -80.84 -9.05 -41.31
C THR A 751 -80.38 -10.42 -40.83
N GLY A 752 -80.82 -10.86 -39.64
CA GLY A 752 -80.43 -12.14 -39.03
C GLY A 752 -78.99 -12.22 -38.52
N ILE A 753 -78.16 -11.19 -38.74
CA ILE A 753 -76.76 -11.11 -38.31
C ILE A 753 -76.56 -9.85 -37.47
N LEU A 754 -76.13 -10.06 -36.22
CA LEU A 754 -75.75 -8.97 -35.31
C LEU A 754 -74.22 -8.89 -35.25
N LYS A 755 -73.65 -7.75 -35.66
CA LYS A 755 -72.23 -7.45 -35.45
C LYS A 755 -72.01 -7.05 -33.99
N ALA A 756 -70.93 -7.55 -33.39
CA ALA A 756 -70.59 -7.27 -31.99
C ALA A 756 -69.11 -6.93 -31.85
N SER A 757 -68.78 -6.13 -30.84
CA SER A 757 -67.38 -5.85 -30.52
C SER A 757 -66.88 -6.84 -29.47
N LEU A 758 -65.82 -7.59 -29.78
CA LEU A 758 -65.12 -8.42 -28.80
C LEU A 758 -63.91 -7.66 -28.26
N ARG A 759 -63.91 -7.42 -26.94
CA ARG A 759 -62.79 -6.79 -26.21
C ARG A 759 -62.27 -7.75 -25.17
N VAL A 760 -60.96 -7.91 -25.10
CA VAL A 760 -60.34 -8.70 -24.03
C VAL A 760 -59.68 -7.75 -23.05
N THR A 761 -60.00 -7.91 -21.76
CA THR A 761 -59.36 -7.17 -20.68
C THR A 761 -58.58 -8.12 -19.78
N TRP A 762 -57.53 -7.62 -19.14
CA TRP A 762 -56.68 -8.39 -18.24
C TRP A 762 -56.30 -7.60 -16.98
N GLY A 763 -55.91 -8.33 -15.93
CA GLY A 763 -55.52 -7.76 -14.64
C GLY A 763 -56.63 -6.87 -14.05
N ARG A 764 -56.28 -5.62 -13.69
CA ARG A 764 -57.23 -4.62 -13.15
C ARG A 764 -58.14 -3.95 -14.20
N GLY A 765 -58.36 -4.59 -15.35
CA GLY A 765 -59.29 -4.12 -16.39
C GLY A 765 -58.65 -3.38 -17.57
N ALA A 766 -57.35 -3.59 -17.81
CA ALA A 766 -56.66 -3.04 -18.98
C ALA A 766 -57.11 -3.79 -20.25
N GLU A 767 -57.45 -3.07 -21.32
CA GLU A 767 -57.84 -3.65 -22.60
C GLU A 767 -56.62 -4.09 -23.41
N ILE A 768 -56.70 -5.26 -24.06
CA ILE A 768 -55.65 -5.83 -24.90
C ILE A 768 -55.71 -5.22 -26.31
N GLU A 769 -54.57 -4.87 -26.89
CA GLU A 769 -54.51 -4.30 -28.23
C GLU A 769 -54.87 -5.34 -29.31
N ASN A 770 -55.62 -4.92 -30.32
CA ASN A 770 -55.83 -5.68 -31.55
C ASN A 770 -54.82 -5.21 -32.61
N ASP A 771 -54.07 -6.13 -33.23
CA ASP A 771 -53.14 -5.79 -34.31
C ASP A 771 -53.94 -5.51 -35.59
N GLY A 772 -54.34 -4.25 -35.77
CA GLY A 772 -55.16 -3.81 -36.90
C GLY A 772 -55.35 -2.29 -36.90
N ALA A 773 -54.80 -1.64 -37.94
CA ALA A 773 -54.93 -0.21 -38.17
C ALA A 773 -56.40 0.21 -38.36
N THR A 774 -56.70 1.43 -37.90
CA THR A 774 -57.93 2.21 -38.12
C THR A 774 -59.22 1.72 -37.44
N GLY A 775 -59.83 2.63 -36.66
CA GLY A 775 -61.26 2.64 -36.32
C GLY A 775 -61.73 1.53 -35.38
N GLY A 776 -62.64 1.86 -34.47
CA GLY A 776 -63.42 0.81 -33.81
C GLY A 776 -64.20 0.05 -34.89
N TYR A 777 -63.85 -1.22 -35.11
CA TYR A 777 -64.64 -2.14 -35.91
C TYR A 777 -64.62 -3.54 -35.29
N ASP A 778 -65.82 -4.10 -35.31
CA ASP A 778 -66.33 -5.35 -34.74
C ASP A 778 -65.49 -6.60 -35.09
N ILE A 779 -65.49 -7.59 -34.19
CA ILE A 779 -64.99 -8.96 -34.45
C ILE A 779 -66.21 -9.85 -34.68
#